data_AF-A0A7X2ZQS6-F1
#
_entry.id   AF-A0A7X2ZQS6-F1
#
_cell.length_a   1.000
_cell.length_b   1.000
_cell.length_c   1.000
_cell.angle_alpha   90.00
_cell.angle_beta   90.00
_cell.angle_gamma   90.00
#
_symmetry.space_group_name_H-M   'P 1'
#
loop_
_entity.id
_entity.type
_entity.pdbx_description
1 polymer ?
#
loop_
_entity_poly.entity_id
_entity_poly.type
_entity_poly.pdbx_seq_one_letter_code
_entity_poly.pdbx_strand_id
1 'polypeptide(L)'
;MRKLIVVVGLIFSIVVHAQQYTDVPYLQDYAVKFELGEGVKGANLVQAKSDRNLAIKILSTEGLLNAFENELSPDLQYRPLTDMKLIGLDSYQNQFIYLTDTFVLSNAWAGTFEVEHGMQKPTHFEMGSDFTVLVSTSSTLKLIDKKGQIIWETNQDGLSPIMLKYDSNKNRFLLLSSDAIYEITLAKPELKKIYSGRDLTAFALFKNEIVVGTRNGVITLAINSLTQSEINQKLPWTEITSVENINEELWFGSTKGAFKLREDGKYDYYASKRWLVDDEVVAIAEGPNKSILITTKTGLSQINFVSMTLAEKAAYFQKIQRLRHIRYGLTANLELKIPGDLTSGYYHDTDNDGLWTSMYLAGELYRYAVTKDEDAKQNAYEAFEAMERLTAITPMHGFPARSFERDGYEVGLHANGFSGEWYKKHVAENGRIWRLTDDEKWRWKSTTSSDETCGHFYVHALFAELAPDQEWKDRAIHQIKIQMDHIMDNNWYLVDWNGEPTAWGKWNPKYVNSFPINVGDRRLNSTLILSFLQTTYHFTKDEKYKKAALKLIKRYGYDENANRPATTIGFVEGQDLSDRWNHSDDEMYFLTIPSFVNYSFTEEQRKNHFEAVKSHWDIERSEKNPLWNYLFALTGGENIDSEESAWNLREFPMDLIDWKIDNSHRKDLTKIEPNFRSQTYSEVLPGDERVLHKHNGAYRNNGGNATQEYAPYIYLLPYWAGRYAEAISAPKQ
;
A
#
# COMPACT_ATOMS: atom_id res chain seq x y z
N MET A 1 -13.17 64.43 -38.30
CA MET A 1 -13.45 63.30 -37.38
C MET A 1 -12.72 62.06 -37.89
N ARG A 2 -11.51 61.80 -37.39
CA ARG A 2 -10.73 60.59 -37.69
C ARG A 2 -10.91 59.63 -36.52
N LYS A 3 -11.47 58.44 -36.77
CA LYS A 3 -11.71 57.39 -35.78
C LYS A 3 -10.37 56.75 -35.42
N LEU A 4 -10.02 56.81 -34.13
CA LEU A 4 -8.91 56.09 -33.52
C LEU A 4 -9.41 54.65 -33.28
N ILE A 5 -8.82 53.66 -33.94
CA ILE A 5 -9.05 52.24 -33.64
C ILE A 5 -7.95 51.83 -32.66
N VAL A 6 -8.34 51.62 -31.41
CA VAL A 6 -7.50 50.99 -30.39
C VAL A 6 -7.61 49.49 -30.57
N VAL A 7 -6.52 48.85 -30.98
CA VAL A 7 -6.40 47.39 -30.99
C VAL A 7 -5.96 46.96 -29.60
N VAL A 8 -6.90 46.40 -28.83
CA VAL A 8 -6.59 45.70 -27.57
C VAL A 8 -6.07 44.32 -27.94
N GLY A 9 -4.77 44.09 -27.73
CA GLY A 9 -4.18 42.77 -27.83
C GLY A 9 -4.65 41.90 -26.67
N LEU A 10 -5.54 40.93 -26.95
CA LEU A 10 -5.82 39.82 -26.07
C LEU A 10 -4.58 38.91 -26.02
N ILE A 11 -3.83 38.99 -24.92
CA ILE A 11 -2.85 37.98 -24.57
C ILE A 11 -3.66 36.76 -24.10
N PHE A 12 -3.90 35.81 -25.00
CA PHE A 12 -4.28 34.46 -24.61
C PHE A 12 -3.04 33.80 -23.99
N SER A 13 -2.94 33.82 -22.67
CA SER A 13 -2.13 32.84 -21.96
C SER A 13 -2.76 31.48 -22.22
N ILE A 14 -2.15 30.71 -23.12
CA ILE A 14 -2.49 29.31 -23.31
C ILE A 14 -2.03 28.60 -22.02
N VAL A 15 -2.95 28.44 -21.08
CA VAL A 15 -2.76 27.51 -19.96
C VAL A 15 -2.97 26.12 -20.54
N VAL A 16 -1.88 25.52 -21.02
CA VAL A 16 -1.88 24.09 -21.34
C VAL A 16 -1.90 23.36 -19.99
N HIS A 17 -3.01 22.70 -19.69
CA HIS A 17 -3.17 22.00 -18.41
C HIS A 17 -2.34 20.72 -18.45
N ALA A 18 -1.65 20.39 -17.35
CA ALA A 18 -0.96 19.12 -17.19
C ALA A 18 -1.94 17.94 -17.36
N GLN A 19 -1.41 16.75 -17.63
CA GLN A 19 -2.22 15.53 -17.71
C GLN A 19 -3.08 15.37 -16.44
N GLN A 20 -4.41 15.28 -16.60
CA GLN A 20 -5.36 15.21 -15.48
C GLN A 20 -6.05 13.84 -15.42
N TYR A 21 -6.03 13.21 -14.24
CA TYR A 21 -6.88 12.07 -13.90
C TYR A 21 -8.26 12.55 -13.42
N THR A 22 -9.33 11.91 -13.92
CA THR A 22 -10.68 12.18 -13.42
C THR A 22 -10.98 11.28 -12.22
N ASP A 23 -11.20 11.87 -11.05
CA ASP A 23 -11.53 11.15 -9.82
C ASP A 23 -12.96 10.57 -9.91
N VAL A 24 -13.04 9.29 -10.29
CA VAL A 24 -14.28 8.52 -10.44
C VAL A 24 -14.25 7.31 -9.51
N PRO A 25 -15.43 6.79 -9.10
CA PRO A 25 -15.47 5.61 -8.26
C PRO A 25 -14.79 4.40 -8.91
N TYR A 26 -13.99 3.69 -8.11
CA TYR A 26 -13.37 2.41 -8.43
C TYR A 26 -13.69 1.41 -7.32
N LEU A 27 -13.46 0.12 -7.60
CA LEU A 27 -13.70 -0.93 -6.64
C LEU A 27 -12.48 -1.07 -5.71
N GLN A 28 -12.59 -0.62 -4.46
CA GLN A 28 -11.58 -0.80 -3.43
C GLN A 28 -11.86 -2.08 -2.66
N ASP A 29 -10.87 -2.94 -2.56
CA ASP A 29 -10.89 -4.10 -1.70
C ASP A 29 -10.39 -3.82 -0.28
N TYR A 30 -10.90 -4.59 0.67
CA TYR A 30 -10.42 -4.65 2.05
C TYR A 30 -10.75 -6.01 2.68
N ALA A 31 -9.96 -6.45 3.66
CA ALA A 31 -10.17 -7.71 4.34
C ALA A 31 -10.91 -7.56 5.67
N VAL A 32 -11.86 -8.46 5.93
CA VAL A 32 -12.35 -8.79 7.27
C VAL A 32 -11.88 -10.20 7.59
N LYS A 33 -11.30 -10.40 8.79
CA LYS A 33 -10.64 -11.63 9.19
C LYS A 33 -11.40 -12.26 10.37
N PHE A 34 -11.61 -13.57 10.31
CA PHE A 34 -12.26 -14.36 11.34
C PHE A 34 -11.28 -15.44 11.84
N GLU A 35 -10.72 -15.22 13.03
CA GLU A 35 -9.82 -16.18 13.67
C GLU A 35 -10.62 -17.30 14.38
N LEU A 36 -10.01 -18.46 14.60
CA LEU A 36 -10.64 -19.51 15.40
C LEU A 36 -10.79 -19.06 16.86
N GLY A 37 -12.04 -18.97 17.34
CA GLY A 37 -12.33 -18.69 18.74
C GLY A 37 -11.84 -19.81 19.67
N GLU A 38 -11.71 -19.51 20.96
CA GLU A 38 -11.09 -20.43 21.93
C GLU A 38 -11.73 -21.83 21.95
N GLY A 39 -13.06 -21.91 21.81
CA GLY A 39 -13.81 -23.17 21.84
C GLY A 39 -13.61 -24.10 20.64
N VAL A 40 -13.02 -23.60 19.55
CA VAL A 40 -12.78 -24.34 18.30
C VAL A 40 -11.33 -24.23 17.84
N LYS A 41 -10.43 -23.87 18.76
CA LYS A 41 -9.02 -23.73 18.47
C LYS A 41 -8.44 -25.06 17.99
N GLY A 42 -7.83 -25.05 16.81
CA GLY A 42 -7.26 -26.24 16.18
C GLY A 42 -8.24 -27.06 15.35
N ALA A 43 -9.49 -26.60 15.17
CA ALA A 43 -10.41 -27.20 14.19
C ALA A 43 -9.81 -27.10 12.78
N ASN A 44 -9.85 -28.20 12.01
CA ASN A 44 -9.40 -28.18 10.62
C ASN A 44 -10.55 -27.69 9.75
N LEU A 45 -10.38 -26.52 9.14
CA LEU A 45 -11.38 -25.94 8.24
C LEU A 45 -11.36 -26.64 6.88
N VAL A 46 -12.54 -26.84 6.29
CA VAL A 46 -12.72 -27.55 5.03
C VAL A 46 -13.20 -26.62 3.93
N GLN A 47 -14.29 -25.89 4.18
CA GLN A 47 -14.86 -24.94 3.22
C GLN A 47 -15.80 -23.95 3.90
N ALA A 48 -16.03 -22.81 3.26
CA ALA A 48 -17.02 -21.82 3.67
C ALA A 48 -18.06 -21.61 2.57
N LYS A 49 -19.29 -21.28 2.96
CA LYS A 49 -20.38 -20.91 2.05
C LYS A 49 -21.17 -19.74 2.61
N SER A 50 -21.81 -19.00 1.71
CA SER A 50 -22.80 -17.99 2.06
C SER A 50 -24.19 -18.32 1.50
N ASP A 51 -25.23 -17.84 2.16
CA ASP A 51 -26.63 -17.96 1.72
C ASP A 51 -27.24 -16.60 1.33
N ARG A 52 -28.50 -16.62 0.88
CA ARG A 52 -29.27 -15.43 0.53
C ARG A 52 -29.52 -14.45 1.69
N ASN A 53 -29.33 -14.88 2.93
CA ASN A 53 -29.49 -14.05 4.13
C ASN A 53 -28.15 -13.46 4.58
N LEU A 54 -27.11 -13.60 3.77
CA LEU A 54 -25.76 -13.14 4.03
C LEU A 54 -25.08 -13.89 5.20
N ALA A 55 -25.65 -15.00 5.65
CA ALA A 55 -25.02 -15.83 6.66
C ALA A 55 -23.79 -16.50 6.06
N ILE A 56 -22.71 -16.60 6.83
CA ILE A 56 -21.49 -17.31 6.44
C ILE A 56 -21.32 -18.51 7.36
N LYS A 57 -21.25 -19.70 6.78
CA LYS A 57 -21.05 -20.96 7.49
C LYS A 57 -19.76 -21.62 7.03
N ILE A 58 -19.03 -22.19 7.97
CA ILE A 58 -17.75 -22.84 7.71
C ILE A 58 -17.86 -24.28 8.18
N LEU A 59 -17.58 -25.22 7.30
CA LEU A 59 -17.45 -26.63 7.66
C LEU A 59 -16.04 -26.89 8.20
N SER A 60 -15.95 -27.55 9.34
CA SER A 60 -14.71 -28.06 9.91
C SER A 60 -14.82 -29.55 10.20
N THR A 61 -13.69 -30.20 10.52
CA THR A 61 -13.69 -31.61 10.97
C THR A 61 -14.44 -31.84 12.27
N GLU A 62 -14.64 -30.79 13.07
CA GLU A 62 -15.33 -30.83 14.37
C GLU A 62 -16.81 -30.44 14.27
N GLY A 63 -17.29 -30.06 13.08
CA GLY A 63 -18.67 -29.64 12.84
C GLY A 63 -18.78 -28.29 12.15
N LEU A 64 -19.99 -27.73 12.15
CA LEU A 64 -20.32 -26.46 11.52
C LEU A 64 -19.93 -25.28 12.44
N LEU A 65 -19.30 -24.27 11.86
CA LEU A 65 -18.93 -23.02 12.52
C LEU A 65 -19.68 -21.84 11.90
N ASN A 66 -19.85 -20.80 12.68
CA ASN A 66 -20.43 -19.52 12.29
C ASN A 66 -19.38 -18.41 12.40
N ALA A 67 -19.36 -17.49 11.43
CA ALA A 67 -18.55 -16.27 11.50
C ALA A 67 -19.33 -15.16 12.23
N PHE A 68 -18.77 -14.64 13.32
CA PHE A 68 -19.38 -13.57 14.11
C PHE A 68 -18.32 -12.73 14.83
N GLU A 69 -18.45 -11.40 14.81
CA GLU A 69 -17.53 -10.45 15.51
C GLU A 69 -16.03 -10.76 15.35
N ASN A 70 -15.59 -11.10 14.13
CA ASN A 70 -14.20 -11.46 13.79
C ASN A 70 -13.69 -12.79 14.39
N GLU A 71 -14.59 -13.65 14.85
CA GLU A 71 -14.26 -15.00 15.32
C GLU A 71 -15.11 -16.07 14.62
N LEU A 72 -14.55 -17.28 14.56
CA LEU A 72 -15.26 -18.50 14.23
C LEU A 72 -15.64 -19.23 15.52
N SER A 73 -16.91 -19.59 15.65
CA SER A 73 -17.47 -20.27 16.81
C SER A 73 -18.42 -21.41 16.39
N PRO A 74 -18.70 -22.41 17.25
CA PRO A 74 -19.63 -23.48 16.92
C PRO A 74 -21.01 -22.95 16.52
N ASP A 75 -21.57 -23.50 15.44
CA ASP A 75 -22.93 -23.18 15.02
C ASP A 75 -23.94 -24.02 15.80
N LEU A 76 -24.79 -23.32 16.57
CA LEU A 76 -25.88 -23.92 17.35
C LEU A 76 -27.28 -23.48 16.91
N GLN A 77 -27.40 -22.81 15.76
CA GLN A 77 -28.67 -22.24 15.27
C GLN A 77 -29.67 -23.34 14.91
N TYR A 78 -29.20 -24.39 14.23
CA TYR A 78 -29.98 -25.60 13.96
C TYR A 78 -29.43 -26.77 14.78
N ARG A 79 -29.86 -26.86 16.05
CA ARG A 79 -29.43 -27.89 17.00
C ARG A 79 -29.40 -29.33 16.45
N PRO A 80 -30.36 -29.81 15.62
CA PRO A 80 -30.26 -31.17 15.08
C PRO A 80 -28.98 -31.43 14.27
N LEU A 81 -28.38 -30.40 13.64
CA LEU A 81 -27.11 -30.56 12.91
C LEU A 81 -25.93 -30.89 13.83
N THR A 82 -25.99 -30.55 15.12
CA THR A 82 -24.89 -30.85 16.07
C THR A 82 -24.83 -32.32 16.41
N ASP A 83 -25.94 -33.05 16.22
CA ASP A 83 -26.02 -34.50 16.44
C ASP A 83 -25.67 -35.28 15.15
N MET A 84 -25.49 -34.59 14.03
CA MET A 84 -25.20 -35.17 12.72
C MET A 84 -23.71 -35.08 12.38
N LYS A 85 -23.20 -36.12 11.72
CA LYS A 85 -21.84 -36.09 11.17
C LYS A 85 -21.84 -35.37 9.83
N LEU A 86 -21.55 -34.07 9.85
CA LEU A 86 -21.41 -33.27 8.62
C LEU A 86 -20.12 -33.62 7.88
N ILE A 87 -20.25 -33.78 6.56
CA ILE A 87 -19.17 -34.19 5.65
C ILE A 87 -18.97 -33.16 4.54
N GLY A 88 -20.06 -32.55 4.07
CA GLY A 88 -20.03 -31.53 3.02
C GLY A 88 -20.99 -30.39 3.29
N LEU A 89 -20.67 -29.23 2.74
CA LEU A 89 -21.45 -28.00 2.80
C LEU A 89 -21.41 -27.34 1.42
N ASP A 90 -22.56 -27.04 0.85
CA ASP A 90 -22.65 -26.31 -0.41
C ASP A 90 -23.85 -25.36 -0.41
N SER A 91 -23.97 -24.56 -1.46
CA SER A 91 -25.10 -23.65 -1.67
C SER A 91 -25.86 -24.01 -2.94
N TYR A 92 -27.17 -24.24 -2.82
CA TYR A 92 -28.07 -24.46 -3.95
C TYR A 92 -29.23 -23.47 -3.89
N GLN A 93 -29.47 -22.76 -4.99
CA GLN A 93 -30.45 -21.65 -5.02
C GLN A 93 -30.25 -20.67 -3.86
N ASN A 94 -28.98 -20.37 -3.54
CA ASN A 94 -28.55 -19.50 -2.44
C ASN A 94 -29.06 -19.94 -1.05
N GLN A 95 -29.16 -21.26 -0.83
CA GLN A 95 -29.49 -21.88 0.46
C GLN A 95 -28.46 -22.95 0.80
N PHE A 96 -28.15 -23.11 2.09
CA PHE A 96 -27.22 -24.15 2.53
C PHE A 96 -27.79 -25.55 2.32
N ILE A 97 -26.98 -26.41 1.73
CA ILE A 97 -27.19 -27.85 1.61
C ILE A 97 -26.06 -28.55 2.36
N TYR A 98 -26.41 -29.58 3.11
CA TYR A 98 -25.49 -30.36 3.93
C TYR A 98 -25.46 -31.79 3.44
N LEU A 99 -24.25 -32.34 3.33
CA LEU A 99 -24.04 -33.79 3.24
C LEU A 99 -23.68 -34.29 4.63
N THR A 100 -24.43 -35.28 5.11
CA THR A 100 -24.13 -36.04 6.32
C THR A 100 -23.63 -37.43 5.94
N ASP A 101 -23.41 -38.30 6.93
CA ASP A 101 -23.11 -39.71 6.69
C ASP A 101 -24.32 -40.54 6.19
N THR A 102 -25.53 -39.98 6.27
CA THR A 102 -26.78 -40.66 5.96
C THR A 102 -27.63 -39.93 4.92
N PHE A 103 -27.65 -38.59 4.96
CA PHE A 103 -28.57 -37.74 4.22
C PHE A 103 -27.85 -36.64 3.44
N VAL A 104 -28.46 -36.21 2.34
CA VAL A 104 -28.29 -34.84 1.84
C VAL A 104 -29.53 -34.06 2.24
N LEU A 105 -29.37 -32.93 2.94
CA LEU A 105 -30.49 -32.19 3.50
C LEU A 105 -30.29 -30.68 3.49
N SER A 106 -31.39 -29.94 3.65
CA SER A 106 -31.36 -28.49 3.88
C SER A 106 -32.38 -28.10 4.95
N ASN A 107 -32.01 -27.13 5.79
CA ASN A 107 -32.96 -26.48 6.69
C ASN A 107 -33.82 -25.42 5.98
N ALA A 108 -33.52 -25.09 4.71
CA ALA A 108 -34.38 -24.26 3.88
C ALA A 108 -35.65 -25.02 3.47
N TRP A 109 -36.61 -24.30 2.87
CA TRP A 109 -37.90 -24.86 2.42
C TRP A 109 -38.62 -25.66 3.52
N ALA A 110 -38.63 -25.13 4.75
CA ALA A 110 -39.23 -25.79 5.91
C ALA A 110 -38.64 -27.18 6.24
N GLY A 111 -37.39 -27.45 5.82
CA GLY A 111 -36.74 -28.74 6.05
C GLY A 111 -37.27 -29.86 5.16
N THR A 112 -38.03 -29.56 4.10
CA THR A 112 -38.67 -30.61 3.29
C THR A 112 -37.71 -31.31 2.34
N PHE A 113 -36.50 -30.78 2.15
CA PHE A 113 -35.46 -31.42 1.35
C PHE A 113 -34.53 -32.21 2.27
N GLU A 114 -34.77 -33.51 2.33
CA GLU A 114 -33.95 -34.51 3.02
C GLU A 114 -34.02 -35.80 2.21
N VAL A 115 -32.88 -36.26 1.69
CA VAL A 115 -32.80 -37.47 0.87
C VAL A 115 -31.74 -38.40 1.43
N GLU A 116 -32.13 -39.64 1.72
CA GLU A 116 -31.21 -40.69 2.16
C GLU A 116 -30.40 -41.21 0.97
N HIS A 117 -29.06 -41.17 1.06
CA HIS A 117 -28.20 -41.55 -0.05
C HIS A 117 -27.70 -43.01 0.02
N GLY A 118 -27.82 -43.66 1.19
CA GLY A 118 -27.45 -45.07 1.39
C GLY A 118 -25.99 -45.40 1.02
N MET A 119 -25.07 -44.48 1.29
CA MET A 119 -23.63 -44.61 0.96
C MET A 119 -22.86 -44.82 2.25
N GLN A 120 -21.92 -45.77 2.27
CA GLN A 120 -21.01 -45.91 3.41
C GLN A 120 -19.82 -44.99 3.23
N LYS A 121 -19.58 -44.10 4.21
CA LYS A 121 -18.48 -43.12 4.20
C LYS A 121 -18.51 -42.21 2.95
N PRO A 122 -19.57 -41.43 2.74
CA PRO A 122 -19.58 -40.45 1.66
C PRO A 122 -18.46 -39.42 1.86
N THR A 123 -18.01 -38.83 0.77
CA THR A 123 -16.87 -37.89 0.75
C THR A 123 -17.25 -36.55 0.14
N HIS A 124 -17.99 -36.55 -0.97
CA HIS A 124 -18.40 -35.33 -1.67
C HIS A 124 -19.84 -35.45 -2.15
N PHE A 125 -20.47 -34.31 -2.39
CA PHE A 125 -21.73 -34.20 -3.08
C PHE A 125 -21.73 -32.96 -3.97
N GLU A 126 -22.62 -32.93 -4.96
CA GLU A 126 -22.88 -31.76 -5.79
C GLU A 126 -24.36 -31.72 -6.18
N MET A 127 -24.97 -30.54 -6.08
CA MET A 127 -26.35 -30.32 -6.48
C MET A 127 -26.46 -30.06 -7.98
N GLY A 128 -27.38 -30.76 -8.65
CA GLY A 128 -27.72 -30.57 -10.05
C GLY A 128 -29.04 -29.81 -10.25
N SER A 129 -29.55 -29.85 -11.48
CA SER A 129 -30.88 -29.31 -11.80
C SER A 129 -31.99 -30.10 -11.07
N ASP A 130 -33.10 -29.42 -10.77
CA ASP A 130 -34.31 -30.01 -10.17
C ASP A 130 -34.09 -30.84 -8.90
N PHE A 131 -33.16 -30.40 -8.03
CA PHE A 131 -32.78 -31.10 -6.79
C PHE A 131 -32.25 -32.53 -7.03
N THR A 132 -31.69 -32.80 -8.20
CA THR A 132 -30.82 -33.97 -8.37
C THR A 132 -29.54 -33.76 -7.57
N VAL A 133 -28.98 -34.82 -7.01
CA VAL A 133 -27.71 -34.75 -6.29
C VAL A 133 -26.84 -35.94 -6.64
N LEU A 134 -25.58 -35.66 -6.95
CA LEU A 134 -24.54 -36.65 -7.12
C LEU A 134 -23.79 -36.77 -5.79
N VAL A 135 -23.75 -37.96 -5.21
CA VAL A 135 -23.01 -38.28 -3.98
C VAL A 135 -21.90 -39.26 -4.31
N SER A 136 -20.71 -39.08 -3.71
CA SER A 136 -19.56 -39.95 -3.94
C SER A 136 -18.99 -40.57 -2.67
N THR A 137 -18.40 -41.75 -2.79
CA THR A 137 -17.39 -42.28 -1.86
C THR A 137 -16.01 -42.29 -2.55
N SER A 138 -15.02 -43.00 -2.01
CA SER A 138 -13.74 -43.22 -2.69
C SER A 138 -13.82 -44.07 -3.96
N SER A 139 -14.91 -44.81 -4.17
CA SER A 139 -15.07 -45.70 -5.35
C SER A 139 -16.47 -45.71 -5.94
N THR A 140 -17.50 -45.30 -5.19
CA THR A 140 -18.90 -45.36 -5.63
C THR A 140 -19.42 -43.96 -5.95
N LEU A 141 -20.26 -43.86 -6.97
CA LEU A 141 -21.04 -42.66 -7.28
C LEU A 141 -22.51 -43.03 -7.34
N LYS A 142 -23.36 -42.21 -6.73
CA LYS A 142 -24.82 -42.32 -6.82
C LYS A 142 -25.43 -40.99 -7.22
N LEU A 143 -26.19 -41.00 -8.29
CA LEU A 143 -27.06 -39.90 -8.69
C LEU A 143 -28.47 -40.21 -8.20
N ILE A 144 -29.01 -39.35 -7.35
CA ILE A 144 -30.34 -39.51 -6.76
C ILE A 144 -31.22 -38.29 -7.09
N ASP A 145 -32.53 -38.53 -7.17
CA ASP A 145 -33.51 -37.47 -7.37
C ASP A 145 -33.97 -36.82 -6.05
N LYS A 146 -34.84 -35.82 -6.17
CA LYS A 146 -35.40 -35.08 -5.03
C LYS A 146 -36.25 -35.90 -4.06
N LYS A 147 -36.59 -37.15 -4.39
CA LYS A 147 -37.33 -38.10 -3.55
C LYS A 147 -36.41 -39.19 -2.99
N GLY A 148 -35.10 -39.10 -3.21
CA GLY A 148 -34.12 -40.12 -2.82
C GLY A 148 -34.11 -41.36 -3.72
N GLN A 149 -34.76 -41.33 -4.90
CA GLN A 149 -34.71 -42.44 -5.84
C GLN A 149 -33.37 -42.44 -6.58
N ILE A 150 -32.72 -43.60 -6.64
CA ILE A 150 -31.47 -43.78 -7.39
C ILE A 150 -31.78 -43.71 -8.89
N ILE A 151 -31.31 -42.65 -9.53
CA ILE A 151 -31.36 -42.49 -11.00
C ILE A 151 -30.27 -43.34 -11.64
N TRP A 152 -29.07 -43.32 -11.06
CA TRP A 152 -27.91 -44.02 -11.58
C TRP A 152 -26.87 -44.27 -10.49
N GLU A 153 -26.17 -45.39 -10.58
CA GLU A 153 -25.08 -45.77 -9.68
C GLU A 153 -23.95 -46.44 -10.47
N THR A 154 -22.72 -46.19 -10.04
CA THR A 154 -21.55 -46.94 -10.54
C THR A 154 -20.51 -47.15 -9.44
N ASN A 155 -19.70 -48.19 -9.62
CA ASN A 155 -18.55 -48.48 -8.77
C ASN A 155 -17.29 -48.56 -9.64
N GLN A 156 -16.29 -47.75 -9.28
CA GLN A 156 -15.01 -47.63 -9.96
C GLN A 156 -13.90 -47.58 -8.90
N ASP A 157 -13.18 -48.69 -8.76
CA ASP A 157 -12.06 -48.76 -7.83
C ASP A 157 -10.99 -47.71 -8.18
N GLY A 158 -10.43 -47.09 -7.14
CA GLY A 158 -9.39 -46.08 -7.27
C GLY A 158 -9.86 -44.70 -7.71
N LEU A 159 -11.16 -44.44 -7.83
CA LEU A 159 -11.69 -43.15 -8.29
C LEU A 159 -11.25 -41.97 -7.41
N SER A 160 -11.31 -42.11 -6.09
CA SER A 160 -10.89 -41.13 -5.06
C SER A 160 -11.17 -39.66 -5.44
N PRO A 161 -12.45 -39.25 -5.49
CA PRO A 161 -12.82 -37.90 -5.91
C PRO A 161 -12.19 -36.83 -5.01
N ILE A 162 -11.73 -35.74 -5.63
CA ILE A 162 -11.21 -34.54 -4.99
C ILE A 162 -12.27 -33.44 -4.95
N MET A 163 -13.05 -33.30 -6.03
CA MET A 163 -14.17 -32.36 -6.08
C MET A 163 -15.18 -32.76 -7.16
N LEU A 164 -16.39 -32.24 -7.01
CA LEU A 164 -17.49 -32.32 -7.95
C LEU A 164 -17.92 -30.90 -8.35
N LYS A 165 -18.42 -30.72 -9.57
CA LYS A 165 -19.07 -29.48 -10.04
C LYS A 165 -20.21 -29.81 -10.97
N TYR A 166 -21.28 -29.04 -10.90
CA TYR A 166 -22.37 -29.10 -11.86
C TYR A 166 -22.20 -28.05 -12.97
N ASP A 167 -22.20 -28.50 -14.23
CA ASP A 167 -22.20 -27.66 -15.43
C ASP A 167 -23.64 -27.46 -15.90
N SER A 168 -24.25 -26.34 -15.50
CA SER A 168 -25.64 -26.01 -15.86
C SER A 168 -25.84 -25.80 -17.36
N ASN A 169 -24.80 -25.37 -18.09
CA ASN A 169 -24.91 -25.10 -19.52
C ASN A 169 -25.01 -26.38 -20.34
N LYS A 170 -24.31 -27.45 -19.91
CA LYS A 170 -24.35 -28.76 -20.57
C LYS A 170 -25.17 -29.81 -19.81
N ASN A 171 -25.79 -29.44 -18.68
CA ASN A 171 -26.63 -30.31 -17.86
C ASN A 171 -25.91 -31.62 -17.47
N ARG A 172 -24.70 -31.49 -16.92
CA ARG A 172 -23.80 -32.59 -16.56
C ARG A 172 -23.06 -32.33 -15.26
N PHE A 173 -22.66 -33.39 -14.58
CA PHE A 173 -21.69 -33.32 -13.50
C PHE A 173 -20.28 -33.55 -14.03
N LEU A 174 -19.33 -32.86 -13.42
CA LEU A 174 -17.90 -33.06 -13.61
C LEU A 174 -17.29 -33.52 -12.29
N LEU A 175 -16.38 -34.49 -12.38
CA LEU A 175 -15.68 -35.05 -11.25
C LEU A 175 -14.18 -34.97 -11.49
N LEU A 176 -13.45 -34.49 -10.49
CA LEU A 176 -11.99 -34.49 -10.48
C LEU A 176 -11.45 -35.61 -9.59
N SER A 177 -10.51 -36.39 -10.11
CA SER A 177 -9.56 -37.20 -9.33
C SER A 177 -8.16 -36.61 -9.48
N SER A 178 -7.17 -37.12 -8.73
CA SER A 178 -5.78 -36.65 -8.84
C SER A 178 -5.15 -36.87 -10.22
N ASP A 179 -5.75 -37.71 -11.05
CA ASP A 179 -5.20 -38.18 -12.32
C ASP A 179 -6.17 -38.05 -13.52
N ALA A 180 -7.40 -37.59 -13.32
CA ALA A 180 -8.39 -37.49 -14.39
C ALA A 180 -9.55 -36.54 -14.09
N ILE A 181 -10.22 -36.12 -15.17
CA ILE A 181 -11.56 -35.49 -15.10
C ILE A 181 -12.55 -36.41 -15.79
N TYR A 182 -13.70 -36.59 -15.15
CA TYR A 182 -14.82 -37.39 -15.64
C TYR A 182 -16.05 -36.51 -15.83
N GLU A 183 -16.89 -36.88 -16.80
CA GLU A 183 -18.21 -36.27 -17.02
C GLU A 183 -19.31 -37.32 -16.81
N ILE A 184 -20.45 -36.86 -16.29
CA ILE A 184 -21.69 -37.64 -16.14
C ILE A 184 -22.86 -36.76 -16.62
N THR A 185 -23.44 -37.08 -17.78
CA THR A 185 -24.57 -36.32 -18.32
C THR A 185 -25.90 -36.76 -17.71
N LEU A 186 -26.81 -35.83 -17.40
CA LEU A 186 -28.11 -36.19 -16.82
C LEU A 186 -29.03 -36.95 -17.78
N ALA A 187 -28.94 -36.67 -19.09
CA ALA A 187 -29.79 -37.31 -20.09
C ALA A 187 -29.45 -38.81 -20.29
N LYS A 188 -28.17 -39.15 -20.18
CA LYS A 188 -27.66 -40.52 -20.24
C LYS A 188 -26.50 -40.67 -19.26
N PRO A 189 -26.78 -40.96 -17.98
CA PRO A 189 -25.74 -41.06 -16.96
C PRO A 189 -24.76 -42.20 -17.28
N GLU A 190 -23.52 -41.83 -17.55
CA GLU A 190 -22.39 -42.74 -17.72
C GLU A 190 -21.13 -42.05 -17.16
N LEU A 191 -20.24 -42.78 -16.49
CA LEU A 191 -18.98 -42.23 -16.01
C LEU A 191 -17.98 -42.23 -17.16
N LYS A 192 -17.81 -41.08 -17.80
CA LYS A 192 -16.92 -40.95 -18.96
C LYS A 192 -15.68 -40.16 -18.57
N LYS A 193 -14.51 -40.78 -18.66
CA LYS A 193 -13.24 -40.06 -18.56
C LYS A 193 -13.06 -39.14 -19.76
N ILE A 194 -12.93 -37.84 -19.51
CA ILE A 194 -12.74 -36.81 -20.55
C ILE A 194 -11.32 -36.26 -20.60
N TYR A 195 -10.56 -36.41 -19.52
CA TYR A 195 -9.17 -35.97 -19.45
C TYR A 195 -8.35 -36.88 -18.53
N SER A 196 -7.06 -37.05 -18.82
CA SER A 196 -6.09 -37.72 -17.97
C SER A 196 -4.93 -36.76 -17.70
N GLY A 197 -4.58 -36.59 -16.43
CA GLY A 197 -3.53 -35.71 -15.95
C GLY A 197 -2.75 -36.33 -14.79
N ARG A 198 -2.01 -35.50 -14.06
CA ARG A 198 -1.30 -35.89 -12.85
C ARG A 198 -1.34 -34.75 -11.85
N ASP A 199 -1.38 -35.09 -10.57
CA ASP A 199 -1.34 -34.14 -9.45
C ASP A 199 -2.39 -33.02 -9.57
N LEU A 200 -3.56 -33.35 -10.10
CA LEU A 200 -4.68 -32.41 -10.23
C LEU A 200 -5.27 -32.13 -8.84
N THR A 201 -5.61 -30.88 -8.57
CA THR A 201 -6.03 -30.44 -7.23
C THR A 201 -7.37 -29.72 -7.21
N ALA A 202 -7.70 -28.95 -8.24
CA ALA A 202 -8.97 -28.24 -8.34
C ALA A 202 -9.31 -27.91 -9.80
N PHE A 203 -10.56 -27.54 -10.09
CA PHE A 203 -10.93 -26.97 -11.39
C PHE A 203 -12.13 -26.03 -11.30
N ALA A 204 -12.20 -25.09 -12.26
CA ALA A 204 -13.38 -24.26 -12.49
C ALA A 204 -13.77 -24.25 -13.98
N LEU A 205 -15.05 -24.05 -14.23
CA LEU A 205 -15.55 -23.71 -15.57
C LEU A 205 -15.44 -22.19 -15.75
N PHE A 206 -14.73 -21.78 -16.79
CA PHE A 206 -14.53 -20.36 -17.10
C PHE A 206 -14.63 -20.11 -18.59
N LYS A 207 -15.57 -19.25 -18.99
CA LYS A 207 -15.87 -18.98 -20.40
C LYS A 207 -16.09 -20.30 -21.16
N ASN A 208 -15.19 -20.66 -22.08
CA ASN A 208 -15.28 -21.88 -22.89
C ASN A 208 -14.20 -22.92 -22.54
N GLU A 209 -13.64 -22.82 -21.33
CA GLU A 209 -12.52 -23.62 -20.85
C GLU A 209 -12.81 -24.25 -19.47
N ILE A 210 -12.15 -25.37 -19.21
CA ILE A 210 -11.99 -25.94 -17.86
C ILE A 210 -10.59 -25.54 -17.40
N VAL A 211 -10.51 -24.69 -16.39
CA VAL A 211 -9.23 -24.28 -15.78
C VAL A 211 -8.93 -25.24 -14.66
N VAL A 212 -7.77 -25.91 -14.72
CA VAL A 212 -7.40 -27.00 -13.81
C VAL A 212 -6.14 -26.62 -13.04
N GLY A 213 -6.26 -26.57 -11.72
CA GLY A 213 -5.15 -26.42 -10.80
C GLY A 213 -4.42 -27.75 -10.60
N THR A 214 -3.11 -27.66 -10.42
CA THR A 214 -2.23 -28.79 -10.09
C THR A 214 -1.30 -28.42 -8.93
N ARG A 215 -0.53 -29.39 -8.44
CA ARG A 215 0.56 -29.12 -7.49
C ARG A 215 1.71 -28.28 -8.06
N ASN A 216 1.74 -28.04 -9.37
CA ASN A 216 2.86 -27.38 -10.04
C ASN A 216 2.44 -26.41 -11.16
N GLY A 217 1.31 -25.73 -11.00
CA GLY A 217 0.79 -24.73 -11.94
C GLY A 217 -0.66 -24.97 -12.35
N VAL A 218 -1.07 -24.27 -13.41
CA VAL A 218 -2.43 -24.32 -13.96
C VAL A 218 -2.38 -24.75 -15.43
N ILE A 219 -3.33 -25.58 -15.86
CA ILE A 219 -3.59 -25.88 -17.28
C ILE A 219 -5.01 -25.47 -17.63
N THR A 220 -5.29 -25.22 -18.90
CA THR A 220 -6.65 -25.06 -19.41
C THR A 220 -7.00 -26.16 -20.40
N LEU A 221 -8.26 -26.60 -20.39
CA LEU A 221 -8.82 -27.55 -21.34
C LEU A 221 -9.95 -26.87 -22.12
N ALA A 222 -9.88 -26.85 -23.45
CA ALA A 222 -10.98 -26.35 -24.25
C ALA A 222 -12.22 -27.27 -24.08
N ILE A 223 -13.37 -26.72 -23.68
CA ILE A 223 -14.56 -27.51 -23.30
C ILE A 223 -15.09 -28.41 -24.44
N ASN A 224 -14.84 -28.06 -25.70
CA ASN A 224 -15.36 -28.80 -26.86
C ASN A 224 -14.36 -29.80 -27.45
N SER A 225 -13.08 -29.45 -27.55
CA SER A 225 -12.05 -30.35 -28.11
C SER A 225 -11.29 -31.14 -27.05
N LEU A 226 -11.39 -30.73 -25.77
CA LEU A 226 -10.63 -31.26 -24.64
C LEU A 226 -9.11 -31.17 -24.86
N THR A 227 -8.68 -30.21 -25.70
CA THR A 227 -7.27 -29.94 -25.94
C THR A 227 -6.69 -29.19 -24.75
N GLN A 228 -5.57 -29.68 -24.24
CA GLN A 228 -4.84 -29.13 -23.11
C GLN A 228 -3.87 -28.02 -23.55
N SER A 229 -3.72 -26.98 -22.71
CA SER A 229 -2.63 -26.00 -22.79
C SER A 229 -1.31 -26.52 -22.21
N GLU A 230 -0.21 -25.82 -22.48
CA GLU A 230 1.01 -25.98 -21.66
C GLU A 230 0.72 -25.60 -20.20
N ILE A 231 1.46 -26.20 -19.27
CA ILE A 231 1.34 -25.87 -17.85
C ILE A 231 1.88 -24.47 -17.59
N ASN A 232 1.02 -23.58 -17.10
CA ASN A 232 1.40 -22.25 -16.69
C ASN A 232 1.95 -22.27 -15.27
N GLN A 233 3.23 -21.91 -15.13
CA GLN A 233 3.92 -21.78 -13.84
C GLN A 233 4.25 -20.34 -13.48
N LYS A 234 3.92 -19.39 -14.36
CA LYS A 234 4.10 -17.96 -14.15
C LYS A 234 2.93 -17.41 -13.33
N LEU A 235 2.91 -17.83 -12.07
CA LEU A 235 1.85 -17.56 -11.08
C LEU A 235 2.49 -17.00 -9.80
N PRO A 236 1.73 -16.29 -8.93
CA PRO A 236 2.21 -15.93 -7.60
C PRO A 236 2.72 -17.15 -6.82
N TRP A 237 2.01 -18.28 -6.93
CA TRP A 237 2.48 -19.57 -6.45
C TRP A 237 1.91 -20.74 -7.28
N THR A 238 2.65 -21.86 -7.34
CA THR A 238 2.33 -22.99 -8.25
C THR A 238 1.60 -24.15 -7.59
N GLU A 239 1.62 -24.27 -6.26
CA GLU A 239 0.89 -25.33 -5.58
C GLU A 239 -0.55 -24.87 -5.34
N ILE A 240 -1.42 -25.16 -6.32
CA ILE A 240 -2.81 -24.72 -6.34
C ILE A 240 -3.66 -25.63 -5.47
N THR A 241 -4.49 -25.05 -4.60
CA THR A 241 -5.41 -25.75 -3.70
C THR A 241 -6.87 -25.57 -4.09
N SER A 242 -7.21 -24.44 -4.74
CA SER A 242 -8.57 -24.13 -5.17
C SER A 242 -8.55 -23.32 -6.46
N VAL A 243 -9.56 -23.52 -7.32
CA VAL A 243 -9.81 -22.70 -8.51
C VAL A 243 -11.31 -22.46 -8.57
N GLU A 244 -11.73 -21.20 -8.58
CA GLU A 244 -13.15 -20.82 -8.65
C GLU A 244 -13.38 -19.71 -9.67
N ASN A 245 -14.53 -19.77 -10.33
CA ASN A 245 -15.05 -18.67 -11.15
C ASN A 245 -16.14 -17.98 -10.34
N ILE A 246 -15.82 -16.80 -9.81
CA ILE A 246 -16.72 -16.01 -8.96
C ILE A 246 -16.89 -14.65 -9.61
N ASN A 247 -18.13 -14.24 -9.86
CA ASN A 247 -18.44 -12.97 -10.52
C ASN A 247 -17.72 -12.78 -11.88
N GLU A 248 -17.58 -13.85 -12.66
CA GLU A 248 -16.88 -13.85 -13.96
C GLU A 248 -15.37 -13.56 -13.86
N GLU A 249 -14.79 -13.70 -12.66
CA GLU A 249 -13.37 -13.58 -12.39
C GLU A 249 -12.80 -14.92 -11.91
N LEU A 250 -11.58 -15.26 -12.35
CA LEU A 250 -10.89 -16.46 -11.92
C LEU A 250 -10.07 -16.19 -10.67
N TRP A 251 -10.40 -16.96 -9.62
CA TRP A 251 -9.74 -16.95 -8.34
C TRP A 251 -9.00 -18.25 -8.10
N PHE A 252 -7.82 -18.15 -7.49
CA PHE A 252 -6.94 -19.28 -7.20
C PHE A 252 -6.55 -19.25 -5.72
N GLY A 253 -6.76 -20.37 -5.05
CA GLY A 253 -6.17 -20.64 -3.73
C GLY A 253 -4.86 -21.39 -3.91
N SER A 254 -3.88 -21.11 -3.05
CA SER A 254 -2.60 -21.82 -3.05
C SER A 254 -2.07 -22.02 -1.63
N THR A 255 -0.99 -22.79 -1.49
CA THR A 255 -0.27 -22.92 -0.20
C THR A 255 0.52 -21.67 0.20
N LYS A 256 0.48 -20.60 -0.60
CA LYS A 256 1.06 -19.27 -0.32
C LYS A 256 0.13 -18.17 -0.82
N GLY A 257 -1.02 -18.01 -0.18
CA GLY A 257 -1.99 -16.96 -0.44
C GLY A 257 -2.98 -17.30 -1.55
N ALA A 258 -3.86 -16.35 -1.85
CA ALA A 258 -4.81 -16.40 -2.94
C ALA A 258 -4.45 -15.38 -4.01
N PHE A 259 -4.91 -15.58 -5.24
CA PHE A 259 -4.75 -14.59 -6.30
C PHE A 259 -5.91 -14.59 -7.29
N LYS A 260 -6.16 -13.43 -7.88
CA LYS A 260 -7.17 -13.22 -8.92
C LYS A 260 -6.49 -12.92 -10.26
N LEU A 261 -6.92 -13.58 -11.34
CA LEU A 261 -6.46 -13.26 -12.69
C LEU A 261 -7.12 -11.97 -13.20
N ARG A 262 -6.30 -11.02 -13.65
CA ARG A 262 -6.74 -9.75 -14.22
C ARG A 262 -6.90 -9.84 -15.74
N GLU A 263 -7.62 -8.86 -16.31
CA GLU A 263 -7.82 -8.76 -17.76
C GLU A 263 -6.52 -8.60 -18.56
N ASP A 264 -5.48 -8.00 -17.97
CA ASP A 264 -4.17 -7.83 -18.61
C ASP A 264 -3.26 -9.06 -18.48
N GLY A 265 -3.76 -10.15 -17.89
CA GLY A 265 -3.04 -11.41 -17.71
C GLY A 265 -2.09 -11.43 -16.50
N LYS A 266 -2.07 -10.38 -15.67
CA LYS A 266 -1.39 -10.36 -14.37
C LYS A 266 -2.32 -10.83 -13.25
N TYR A 267 -1.83 -10.77 -12.01
CA TYR A 267 -2.56 -11.20 -10.83
C TYR A 267 -2.64 -10.12 -9.76
N ASP A 268 -3.80 -9.98 -9.14
CA ASP A 268 -3.93 -9.35 -7.83
C ASP A 268 -3.63 -10.42 -6.77
N TYR A 269 -2.70 -10.16 -5.85
CA TYR A 269 -2.20 -11.16 -4.89
C TYR A 269 -2.59 -10.84 -3.44
N TYR A 270 -3.36 -11.75 -2.85
CA TYR A 270 -3.86 -11.67 -1.48
C TYR A 270 -3.07 -12.61 -0.58
N ALA A 271 -2.14 -12.06 0.19
CA ALA A 271 -1.31 -12.80 1.12
C ALA A 271 -0.93 -11.94 2.34
N SER A 272 -0.27 -12.59 3.30
CA SER A 272 0.07 -12.10 4.64
C SER A 272 -1.14 -11.75 5.50
N LYS A 273 -0.86 -11.43 6.77
CA LYS A 273 -1.85 -10.90 7.70
C LYS A 273 -2.49 -9.57 7.26
N ARG A 274 -2.02 -8.91 6.20
CA ARG A 274 -2.77 -7.81 5.59
C ARG A 274 -4.12 -8.28 5.04
N TRP A 275 -4.12 -9.39 4.30
CA TRP A 275 -5.30 -9.89 3.60
C TRP A 275 -5.90 -11.13 4.26
N LEU A 276 -5.04 -12.05 4.70
CA LEU A 276 -5.43 -13.39 5.14
C LEU A 276 -5.21 -13.62 6.64
N VAL A 277 -5.97 -14.55 7.26
CA VAL A 277 -5.65 -15.02 8.62
C VAL A 277 -4.33 -15.82 8.59
N ASP A 278 -4.16 -16.68 7.59
CA ASP A 278 -2.90 -17.32 7.19
C ASP A 278 -2.83 -17.54 5.68
N ASP A 279 -1.63 -17.84 5.17
CA ASP A 279 -1.39 -17.96 3.72
C ASP A 279 -1.68 -19.37 3.16
N GLU A 280 -2.00 -20.36 3.98
CA GLU A 280 -2.28 -21.71 3.48
C GLU A 280 -3.78 -21.85 3.13
N VAL A 281 -4.14 -21.43 1.92
CA VAL A 281 -5.52 -21.45 1.45
C VAL A 281 -6.00 -22.88 1.25
N VAL A 282 -7.15 -23.20 1.85
CA VAL A 282 -7.84 -24.49 1.75
C VAL A 282 -8.93 -24.43 0.68
N ALA A 283 -9.76 -23.39 0.70
CA ALA A 283 -10.90 -23.27 -0.19
C ALA A 283 -11.26 -21.80 -0.45
N ILE A 284 -11.81 -21.52 -1.62
CA ILE A 284 -12.38 -20.22 -1.99
C ILE A 284 -13.87 -20.40 -2.29
N ALA A 285 -14.70 -19.44 -1.92
CA ALA A 285 -16.12 -19.42 -2.25
C ALA A 285 -16.65 -18.00 -2.43
N GLU A 286 -17.79 -17.88 -3.11
CA GLU A 286 -18.54 -16.62 -3.15
C GLU A 286 -19.11 -16.29 -1.77
N GLY A 287 -18.85 -15.06 -1.34
CA GLY A 287 -19.35 -14.49 -0.10
C GLY A 287 -20.52 -13.53 -0.30
N PRO A 288 -21.11 -13.04 0.80
CA PRO A 288 -22.19 -12.06 0.73
C PRO A 288 -21.73 -10.78 0.03
N ASN A 289 -22.66 -10.09 -0.64
CA ASN A 289 -22.41 -8.80 -1.28
C ASN A 289 -21.21 -8.80 -2.26
N LYS A 290 -21.04 -9.88 -3.03
CA LYS A 290 -19.93 -10.09 -3.97
C LYS A 290 -18.54 -10.15 -3.34
N SER A 291 -18.44 -10.35 -2.02
CA SER A 291 -17.17 -10.61 -1.36
C SER A 291 -16.63 -12.00 -1.71
N ILE A 292 -15.36 -12.25 -1.43
CA ILE A 292 -14.72 -13.57 -1.57
C ILE A 292 -14.42 -14.14 -0.20
N LEU A 293 -14.86 -15.36 0.04
CA LEU A 293 -14.52 -16.13 1.23
C LEU A 293 -13.28 -16.96 0.94
N ILE A 294 -12.20 -16.72 1.68
CA ILE A 294 -10.93 -17.45 1.59
C ILE A 294 -10.76 -18.21 2.90
N THR A 295 -11.06 -19.51 2.86
CA THR A 295 -10.83 -20.42 3.97
C THR A 295 -9.36 -20.81 3.98
N THR A 296 -8.70 -20.61 5.10
CA THR A 296 -7.27 -20.85 5.33
C THR A 296 -7.12 -21.90 6.42
N LYS A 297 -5.91 -22.40 6.71
CA LYS A 297 -5.73 -23.47 7.71
C LYS A 297 -6.20 -23.10 9.11
N THR A 298 -6.13 -21.81 9.45
CA THR A 298 -6.30 -21.30 10.82
C THR A 298 -7.42 -20.27 10.96
N GLY A 299 -8.13 -19.95 9.86
CA GLY A 299 -9.28 -19.06 9.91
C GLY A 299 -9.91 -18.79 8.55
N LEU A 300 -10.78 -17.79 8.53
CA LEU A 300 -11.48 -17.34 7.33
C LEU A 300 -11.16 -15.87 7.09
N SER A 301 -10.85 -15.52 5.85
CA SER A 301 -10.79 -14.13 5.41
C SER A 301 -11.90 -13.84 4.41
N GLN A 302 -12.57 -12.71 4.58
CA GLN A 302 -13.55 -12.17 3.66
C GLN A 302 -12.95 -10.95 2.96
N ILE A 303 -12.68 -11.07 1.66
CA ILE A 303 -12.25 -9.96 0.81
C ILE A 303 -13.51 -9.24 0.33
N ASN A 304 -13.72 -8.04 0.85
CA ASN A 304 -14.86 -7.21 0.54
C ASN A 304 -14.48 -6.17 -0.50
N PHE A 305 -15.46 -5.72 -1.28
CA PHE A 305 -15.28 -4.72 -2.31
C PHE A 305 -16.27 -3.57 -2.11
N VAL A 306 -15.77 -2.35 -2.08
CA VAL A 306 -16.58 -1.13 -1.94
C VAL A 306 -16.26 -0.17 -3.06
N SER A 307 -17.29 0.41 -3.67
CA SER A 307 -17.10 1.50 -4.63
C SER A 307 -16.67 2.76 -3.87
N MET A 308 -15.52 3.34 -4.23
CA MET A 308 -15.07 4.62 -3.68
C MET A 308 -14.23 5.42 -4.67
N THR A 309 -14.22 6.74 -4.49
CA THR A 309 -13.33 7.71 -5.14
C THR A 309 -12.02 7.85 -4.36
N LEU A 310 -10.99 8.44 -4.97
CA LEU A 310 -9.78 8.83 -4.25
C LEU A 310 -10.10 9.87 -3.15
N ALA A 311 -11.09 10.73 -3.37
CA ALA A 311 -11.59 11.67 -2.36
C ALA A 311 -12.16 10.97 -1.12
N GLU A 312 -12.99 9.93 -1.29
CA GLU A 312 -13.55 9.16 -0.16
C GLU A 312 -12.46 8.42 0.60
N LYS A 313 -11.47 7.88 -0.10
CA LYS A 313 -10.29 7.26 0.52
C LYS A 313 -9.44 8.27 1.28
N ALA A 314 -9.25 9.48 0.73
CA ALA A 314 -8.60 10.58 1.45
C ALA A 314 -9.35 10.95 2.74
N ALA A 315 -10.69 11.00 2.70
CA ALA A 315 -11.50 11.26 3.90
C ALA A 315 -11.37 10.15 4.96
N TYR A 316 -11.31 8.89 4.55
CA TYR A 316 -11.03 7.76 5.44
C TYR A 316 -9.66 7.92 6.15
N PHE A 317 -8.61 8.21 5.39
CA PHE A 317 -7.27 8.40 5.93
C PHE A 317 -7.12 9.66 6.78
N GLN A 318 -7.82 10.75 6.45
CA GLN A 318 -7.86 11.96 7.26
C GLN A 318 -8.38 11.66 8.67
N LYS A 319 -9.41 10.82 8.79
CA LYS A 319 -9.94 10.39 10.08
C LYS A 319 -8.91 9.61 10.88
N ILE A 320 -8.18 8.68 10.27
CA ILE A 320 -7.13 7.90 10.95
C ILE A 320 -6.00 8.83 11.43
N GLN A 321 -5.56 9.75 10.57
CA GLN A 321 -4.45 10.68 10.86
C GLN A 321 -4.76 11.45 12.13
N ARG A 322 -5.97 12.00 12.24
CA ARG A 322 -6.39 12.78 13.40
C ARG A 322 -6.65 11.94 14.65
N LEU A 323 -7.10 10.69 14.52
CA LEU A 323 -7.40 9.82 15.65
C LEU A 323 -6.15 9.22 16.31
N ARG A 324 -5.12 8.87 15.54
CA ARG A 324 -4.02 8.00 16.00
C ARG A 324 -2.61 8.42 15.60
N HIS A 325 -2.42 9.59 14.97
CA HIS A 325 -1.10 9.99 14.45
C HIS A 325 -0.72 11.45 14.74
N ILE A 326 -1.33 12.11 15.73
CA ILE A 326 -0.98 13.49 16.12
C ILE A 326 -0.42 13.51 17.55
N ARG A 327 0.89 13.76 17.68
CA ARG A 327 1.61 13.92 18.95
C ARG A 327 2.02 15.38 19.13
N TYR A 328 1.31 16.12 19.99
CA TYR A 328 1.55 17.55 20.24
C TYR A 328 1.50 18.45 18.98
N GLY A 329 0.73 18.05 17.96
CA GLY A 329 0.68 18.71 16.65
C GLY A 329 1.69 18.17 15.63
N LEU A 330 2.69 17.40 16.06
CA LEU A 330 3.58 16.64 15.16
C LEU A 330 2.86 15.40 14.64
N THR A 331 3.07 15.04 13.37
CA THR A 331 2.67 13.73 12.89
C THR A 331 3.57 12.65 13.48
N ALA A 332 3.03 11.49 13.85
CA ALA A 332 3.79 10.41 14.47
C ALA A 332 3.34 9.04 13.97
N ASN A 333 4.26 8.09 13.93
CA ASN A 333 3.92 6.67 13.82
C ASN A 333 3.29 6.18 15.13
N LEU A 334 2.40 5.20 15.03
CA LEU A 334 1.84 4.50 16.18
C LEU A 334 2.56 3.16 16.32
N GLU A 335 3.45 3.03 17.30
CA GLU A 335 4.11 1.75 17.61
C GLU A 335 3.16 0.86 18.42
N LEU A 336 3.14 -0.43 18.11
CA LEU A 336 2.23 -1.43 18.66
C LEU A 336 3.03 -2.38 19.57
N LYS A 337 2.72 -2.40 20.87
CA LYS A 337 3.35 -3.34 21.81
C LYS A 337 2.97 -4.79 21.50
N ILE A 338 1.76 -5.00 21.02
CA ILE A 338 1.24 -6.29 20.58
C ILE A 338 1.11 -6.20 19.06
N PRO A 339 1.87 -7.00 18.29
CA PRO A 339 1.87 -6.91 16.83
C PRO A 339 0.46 -7.02 16.24
N GLY A 340 0.06 -6.03 15.45
CA GLY A 340 -1.25 -5.97 14.79
C GLY A 340 -2.42 -5.45 15.64
N ASP A 341 -2.21 -5.16 16.93
CA ASP A 341 -3.26 -4.67 17.83
C ASP A 341 -3.12 -3.16 18.08
N LEU A 342 -4.00 -2.39 17.43
CA LEU A 342 -4.06 -0.93 17.53
C LEU A 342 -4.38 -0.43 18.95
N THR A 343 -5.00 -1.24 19.82
CA THR A 343 -5.29 -0.85 21.21
C THR A 343 -4.02 -0.81 22.07
N SER A 344 -2.96 -1.47 21.62
CA SER A 344 -1.65 -1.48 22.26
C SER A 344 -0.74 -0.31 21.82
N GLY A 345 -1.28 0.59 21.00
CA GLY A 345 -0.58 1.68 20.34
C GLY A 345 -0.02 2.74 21.28
N TYR A 346 1.17 3.25 20.98
CA TYR A 346 1.74 4.44 21.60
C TYR A 346 2.53 5.26 20.57
N TYR A 347 2.61 6.57 20.79
CA TYR A 347 3.34 7.45 19.87
C TYR A 347 4.85 7.31 20.05
N HIS A 348 5.58 7.26 18.94
CA HIS A 348 7.03 7.21 18.92
C HIS A 348 7.60 8.53 18.40
N ASP A 349 8.42 9.20 19.21
CA ASP A 349 9.26 10.29 18.73
C ASP A 349 10.33 9.76 17.78
N THR A 350 10.51 10.42 16.64
CA THR A 350 11.50 9.99 15.65
C THR A 350 12.60 11.03 15.48
N ASP A 351 13.68 10.62 14.82
CA ASP A 351 14.68 11.55 14.34
C ASP A 351 14.13 12.55 13.32
N ASN A 352 12.96 12.32 12.74
CA ASN A 352 12.50 13.09 11.60
C ASN A 352 11.10 13.67 11.76
N ASP A 353 10.71 13.98 13.00
CA ASP A 353 9.36 14.48 13.28
C ASP A 353 9.11 15.82 12.58
N GLY A 354 10.13 16.68 12.41
CA GLY A 354 10.00 17.92 11.65
C GLY A 354 9.77 17.67 10.16
N LEU A 355 10.53 16.78 9.52
CA LEU A 355 10.31 16.42 8.11
C LEU A 355 8.92 15.80 7.88
N TRP A 356 8.54 14.79 8.67
CA TRP A 356 7.24 14.14 8.48
C TRP A 356 6.09 15.10 8.75
N THR A 357 6.21 15.96 9.76
CA THR A 357 5.19 16.97 10.05
C THR A 357 5.13 18.02 8.95
N SER A 358 6.26 18.38 8.34
CA SER A 358 6.30 19.26 7.17
C SER A 358 5.50 18.68 6.00
N MET A 359 5.62 17.38 5.74
CA MET A 359 4.86 16.66 4.70
C MET A 359 3.36 16.58 5.02
N TYR A 360 3.01 16.28 6.28
CA TYR A 360 1.61 16.30 6.74
C TYR A 360 0.99 17.71 6.59
N LEU A 361 1.68 18.73 7.09
CA LEU A 361 1.27 20.12 7.02
C LEU A 361 1.10 20.59 5.58
N ALA A 362 2.00 20.20 4.67
CA ALA A 362 1.85 20.49 3.25
C ALA A 362 0.55 19.89 2.67
N GLY A 363 0.20 18.67 3.07
CA GLY A 363 -1.07 18.03 2.71
C GLY A 363 -2.29 18.84 3.15
N GLU A 364 -2.31 19.34 4.40
CA GLU A 364 -3.40 20.17 4.91
C GLU A 364 -3.46 21.56 4.25
N LEU A 365 -2.31 22.15 3.93
CA LEU A 365 -2.24 23.41 3.18
C LEU A 365 -2.81 23.26 1.76
N TYR A 366 -2.46 22.19 1.05
CA TYR A 366 -3.04 21.89 -0.27
C TYR A 366 -4.54 21.59 -0.17
N ARG A 367 -4.96 20.81 0.84
CA ARG A 367 -6.37 20.56 1.14
C ARG A 367 -7.12 21.88 1.33
N TYR A 368 -6.62 22.77 2.18
CA TYR A 368 -7.23 24.08 2.39
C TYR A 368 -7.26 24.91 1.11
N ALA A 369 -6.16 24.96 0.35
CA ALA A 369 -6.08 25.73 -0.87
C ALA A 369 -7.16 25.31 -1.89
N VAL A 370 -7.40 24.01 -2.04
CA VAL A 370 -8.38 23.42 -2.95
C VAL A 370 -9.82 23.53 -2.44
N THR A 371 -10.05 23.31 -1.14
CA THR A 371 -11.41 23.12 -0.59
C THR A 371 -11.94 24.32 0.19
N LYS A 372 -11.06 25.18 0.70
CA LYS A 372 -11.35 26.22 1.70
C LYS A 372 -11.98 25.68 2.99
N ASP A 373 -11.73 24.41 3.31
CA ASP A 373 -12.23 23.75 4.51
C ASP A 373 -11.55 24.28 5.79
N GLU A 374 -12.33 24.82 6.70
CA GLU A 374 -11.84 25.38 7.97
C GLU A 374 -11.18 24.32 8.87
N ASP A 375 -11.56 23.05 8.76
CA ASP A 375 -10.88 21.94 9.46
C ASP A 375 -9.44 21.77 8.96
N ALA A 376 -9.23 21.84 7.63
CA ALA A 376 -7.89 21.76 7.05
C ALA A 376 -7.01 22.94 7.49
N LYS A 377 -7.60 24.15 7.56
CA LYS A 377 -6.90 25.33 8.09
C LYS A 377 -6.46 25.13 9.54
N GLN A 378 -7.38 24.69 10.40
CA GLN A 378 -7.09 24.45 11.81
C GLN A 378 -6.01 23.39 12.00
N ASN A 379 -6.10 22.27 11.27
CA ASN A 379 -5.09 21.21 11.29
C ASN A 379 -3.71 21.73 10.84
N ALA A 380 -3.66 22.56 9.79
CA ALA A 380 -2.43 23.19 9.34
C ALA A 380 -1.82 24.12 10.40
N TYR A 381 -2.65 24.88 11.12
CA TYR A 381 -2.18 25.82 12.14
C TYR A 381 -1.62 25.09 13.36
N GLU A 382 -2.28 24.02 13.81
CA GLU A 382 -1.78 23.17 14.89
C GLU A 382 -0.44 22.52 14.55
N ALA A 383 -0.30 21.99 13.33
CA ALA A 383 0.97 21.41 12.88
C ALA A 383 2.06 22.48 12.76
N PHE A 384 1.73 23.67 12.25
CA PHE A 384 2.67 24.79 12.17
C PHE A 384 3.17 25.24 13.55
N GLU A 385 2.30 25.32 14.55
CA GLU A 385 2.71 25.64 15.93
C GLU A 385 3.68 24.61 16.51
N ALA A 386 3.46 23.33 16.21
CA ALA A 386 4.39 22.28 16.60
C ALA A 386 5.75 22.42 15.90
N MET A 387 5.76 22.79 14.61
CA MET A 387 6.99 23.10 13.86
C MET A 387 7.72 24.32 14.43
N GLU A 388 7.00 25.40 14.72
CA GLU A 388 7.56 26.61 15.35
C GLU A 388 8.18 26.28 16.70
N ARG A 389 7.54 25.39 17.46
CA ARG A 389 8.06 24.92 18.74
C ARG A 389 9.37 24.14 18.62
N LEU A 390 9.62 23.42 17.52
CA LEU A 390 10.92 22.75 17.29
C LEU A 390 12.06 23.76 17.30
N THR A 391 11.85 24.97 16.78
CA THR A 391 12.83 26.06 16.85
C THR A 391 12.84 26.73 18.23
N ALA A 392 11.66 27.03 18.77
CA ALA A 392 11.52 27.79 20.01
C ALA A 392 12.00 27.05 21.28
N ILE A 393 12.00 25.72 21.27
CA ILE A 393 12.41 24.91 22.44
C ILE A 393 13.93 24.87 22.63
N THR A 394 14.71 25.24 21.61
CA THR A 394 16.17 25.20 21.69
C THR A 394 16.72 26.55 22.18
N PRO A 395 17.88 26.57 22.87
CA PRO A 395 18.51 27.82 23.31
C PRO A 395 19.22 28.56 22.17
N MET A 396 19.31 27.96 20.98
CA MET A 396 20.07 28.49 19.84
C MET A 396 19.15 29.25 18.91
N HIS A 397 19.53 30.49 18.60
CA HIS A 397 18.77 31.30 17.66
C HIS A 397 18.76 30.65 16.26
N GLY A 398 17.57 30.30 15.78
CA GLY A 398 17.34 29.77 14.43
C GLY A 398 17.69 28.29 14.22
N PHE A 399 18.07 27.55 15.27
CA PHE A 399 18.28 26.10 15.16
C PHE A 399 17.00 25.34 15.56
N PRO A 400 16.43 24.48 14.69
CA PRO A 400 15.34 23.62 15.07
C PRO A 400 15.82 22.30 15.66
N ALA A 401 15.15 21.83 16.71
CA ALA A 401 15.30 20.46 17.22
C ALA A 401 14.77 19.43 16.21
N ARG A 402 15.23 18.17 16.33
CA ARG A 402 14.67 17.03 15.58
C ARG A 402 13.28 16.63 16.05
N SER A 403 13.07 16.74 17.35
CA SER A 403 11.84 16.38 18.05
C SER A 403 11.85 16.99 19.45
N PHE A 404 10.72 16.91 20.16
CA PHE A 404 10.62 17.20 21.59
C PHE A 404 9.70 16.20 22.29
N GLU A 405 9.90 15.97 23.58
CA GLU A 405 9.04 15.13 24.42
C GLU A 405 9.16 15.57 25.90
N ARG A 406 8.23 15.17 26.75
CA ARG A 406 8.33 15.37 28.20
C ARG A 406 9.51 14.58 28.74
N ASP A 407 10.22 15.16 29.72
CA ASP A 407 11.37 14.49 30.33
C ASP A 407 10.99 13.10 30.86
N GLY A 408 11.74 12.09 30.45
CA GLY A 408 11.54 10.69 30.86
C GLY A 408 10.56 9.88 30.02
N TYR A 409 9.97 10.47 28.97
CA TYR A 409 9.05 9.80 28.05
C TYR A 409 9.63 9.58 26.65
N GLU A 410 10.91 9.93 26.43
CA GLU A 410 11.55 9.78 25.11
C GLU A 410 11.75 8.30 24.77
N VAL A 411 11.33 7.90 23.58
CA VAL A 411 11.45 6.52 23.08
C VAL A 411 12.61 6.39 22.10
N GLY A 412 12.77 7.33 21.18
CA GLY A 412 13.85 7.39 20.20
C GLY A 412 15.16 7.87 20.82
N LEU A 413 15.78 7.05 21.66
CA LEU A 413 16.98 7.43 22.43
C LEU A 413 18.27 7.54 21.59
N HIS A 414 18.29 6.93 20.41
CA HIS A 414 19.43 6.96 19.49
C HIS A 414 19.24 8.01 18.38
N ALA A 415 20.29 8.21 17.56
CA ALA A 415 20.22 8.97 16.33
C ALA A 415 20.54 8.05 15.14
N ASN A 416 19.73 8.15 14.09
CA ASN A 416 19.86 7.42 12.84
C ASN A 416 21.10 7.87 12.08
N GLY A 417 21.69 6.95 11.30
CA GLY A 417 22.90 7.21 10.52
C GLY A 417 24.20 7.14 11.33
N PHE A 418 24.14 6.72 12.60
CA PHE A 418 25.32 6.56 13.46
C PHE A 418 25.49 5.12 13.94
N SER A 419 26.74 4.66 14.07
CA SER A 419 27.04 3.34 14.63
C SER A 419 26.78 3.30 16.14
N GLY A 420 26.54 2.11 16.69
CA GLY A 420 26.40 1.93 18.14
C GLY A 420 27.66 2.35 18.91
N GLU A 421 28.84 2.23 18.30
CA GLU A 421 30.10 2.71 18.87
C GLU A 421 30.17 4.24 18.91
N TRP A 422 29.77 4.91 17.81
CA TRP A 422 29.66 6.36 17.78
C TRP A 422 28.71 6.85 18.87
N TYR A 423 27.55 6.22 19.02
CA TYR A 423 26.57 6.60 20.03
C TYR A 423 27.14 6.48 21.46
N LYS A 424 27.79 5.35 21.77
CA LYS A 424 28.44 5.15 23.08
C LYS A 424 29.49 6.23 23.35
N LYS A 425 30.31 6.56 22.34
CA LYS A 425 31.33 7.61 22.45
C LYS A 425 30.69 8.98 22.66
N HIS A 426 29.69 9.33 21.84
CA HIS A 426 28.96 10.60 21.95
C HIS A 426 28.37 10.76 23.35
N VAL A 427 27.72 9.72 23.87
CA VAL A 427 27.10 9.76 25.21
C VAL A 427 28.15 9.91 26.32
N ALA A 428 29.29 9.23 26.20
CA ALA A 428 30.38 9.36 27.17
C ALA A 428 30.99 10.76 27.20
N GLU A 429 31.10 11.41 26.04
CA GLU A 429 31.74 12.73 25.90
C GLU A 429 30.76 13.89 26.11
N ASN A 430 29.51 13.76 25.69
CA ASN A 430 28.54 14.86 25.55
C ASN A 430 27.21 14.62 26.28
N GLY A 431 27.03 13.48 26.94
CA GLY A 431 25.75 13.10 27.57
C GLY A 431 24.66 12.68 26.57
N ARG A 432 23.39 12.74 26.99
CA ARG A 432 22.25 12.32 26.16
C ARG A 432 22.10 13.23 24.94
N ILE A 433 21.77 12.66 23.77
CA ILE A 433 21.37 13.44 22.58
C ILE A 433 20.17 14.35 22.87
N TRP A 434 19.28 13.87 23.75
CA TRP A 434 18.15 14.63 24.28
C TRP A 434 18.58 15.64 25.35
N ARG A 435 18.33 16.92 25.08
CA ARG A 435 18.71 18.06 25.92
C ARG A 435 17.53 18.51 26.76
N LEU A 436 17.75 18.67 28.06
CA LEU A 436 16.74 19.14 29.01
C LEU A 436 16.53 20.65 28.84
N THR A 437 15.29 21.11 28.91
CA THR A 437 14.95 22.53 28.96
C THR A 437 15.24 23.13 30.34
N ASP A 438 15.42 24.44 30.42
CA ASP A 438 15.72 25.16 31.68
C ASP A 438 14.63 24.98 32.75
N ASP A 439 13.39 24.71 32.35
CA ASP A 439 12.27 24.46 33.26
C ASP A 439 12.16 23.00 33.72
N GLU A 440 13.07 22.13 33.28
CA GLU A 440 13.19 20.70 33.59
C GLU A 440 11.96 19.85 33.22
N LYS A 441 11.04 20.37 32.40
CA LYS A 441 9.80 19.66 32.03
C LYS A 441 9.88 18.92 30.71
N TRP A 442 10.72 19.40 29.80
CA TRP A 442 10.79 18.92 28.43
C TRP A 442 12.21 18.56 28.04
N ARG A 443 12.34 17.67 27.07
CA ARG A 443 13.54 17.49 26.30
C ARG A 443 13.30 17.79 24.84
N TRP A 444 14.35 18.26 24.18
CA TRP A 444 14.43 18.36 22.74
C TRP A 444 15.59 17.53 22.22
N LYS A 445 15.42 16.94 21.04
CA LYS A 445 16.40 16.06 20.42
C LYS A 445 17.33 16.86 19.54
N SER A 446 18.63 16.79 19.82
CA SER A 446 19.66 17.52 19.09
C SER A 446 20.12 16.79 17.81
N THR A 447 21.19 17.23 17.15
CA THR A 447 21.78 16.62 15.94
C THR A 447 20.88 16.66 14.70
N THR A 448 20.14 17.76 14.52
CA THR A 448 19.25 18.00 13.38
C THR A 448 19.94 17.81 12.03
N SER A 449 19.26 17.13 11.12
CA SER A 449 19.82 16.72 9.83
C SER A 449 19.33 17.63 8.69
N SER A 450 19.95 17.50 7.53
CA SER A 450 19.65 18.31 6.34
C SER A 450 18.25 18.05 5.78
N ASP A 451 17.73 16.84 5.96
CA ASP A 451 16.39 16.40 5.59
C ASP A 451 15.30 17.14 6.38
N GLU A 452 15.49 17.33 7.69
CA GLU A 452 14.63 18.21 8.52
C GLU A 452 14.60 19.63 7.96
N THR A 453 15.79 20.19 7.68
CA THR A 453 15.91 21.54 7.13
C THR A 453 15.22 21.65 5.76
N CYS A 454 15.35 20.64 4.91
CA CYS A 454 14.63 20.56 3.63
C CYS A 454 13.11 20.63 3.85
N GLY A 455 12.56 19.80 4.74
CA GLY A 455 11.15 19.82 5.09
C GLY A 455 10.67 21.18 5.60
N HIS A 456 11.44 21.81 6.51
CA HIS A 456 11.10 23.10 7.09
C HIS A 456 11.01 24.20 6.05
N PHE A 457 12.02 24.32 5.18
CA PHE A 457 12.00 25.32 4.11
C PHE A 457 10.86 25.06 3.12
N TYR A 458 10.63 23.80 2.74
CA TYR A 458 9.52 23.43 1.86
C TYR A 458 8.18 23.88 2.44
N VAL A 459 7.88 23.48 3.67
CA VAL A 459 6.55 23.72 4.24
C VAL A 459 6.35 25.16 4.66
N HIS A 460 7.37 25.85 5.19
CA HIS A 460 7.23 27.26 5.57
C HIS A 460 7.06 28.15 4.34
N ALA A 461 7.71 27.83 3.21
CA ALA A 461 7.49 28.54 1.95
C ALA A 461 6.03 28.37 1.49
N LEU A 462 5.57 27.12 1.44
CA LEU A 462 4.20 26.79 1.07
C LEU A 462 3.18 27.47 2.00
N PHE A 463 3.46 27.50 3.30
CA PHE A 463 2.61 28.13 4.29
C PHE A 463 2.54 29.66 4.08
N ALA A 464 3.68 30.31 3.83
CA ALA A 464 3.73 31.73 3.53
C ALA A 464 2.95 32.10 2.24
N GLU A 465 2.88 31.20 1.25
CA GLU A 465 2.07 31.39 0.06
C GLU A 465 0.57 31.18 0.34
N LEU A 466 0.23 30.03 0.93
CA LEU A 466 -1.13 29.48 0.90
C LEU A 466 -1.99 29.77 2.12
N ALA A 467 -1.39 30.10 3.27
CA ALA A 467 -2.17 30.44 4.45
C ALA A 467 -3.13 31.62 4.14
N PRO A 468 -4.35 31.65 4.69
CA PRO A 468 -5.26 32.77 4.44
C PRO A 468 -4.87 34.01 5.27
N ASP A 469 -4.38 33.81 6.49
CA ASP A 469 -4.17 34.88 7.47
C ASP A 469 -2.74 35.42 7.43
N GLN A 470 -2.61 36.75 7.31
CA GLN A 470 -1.31 37.42 7.17
C GLN A 470 -0.39 37.21 8.37
N GLU A 471 -0.92 37.21 9.59
CA GLU A 471 -0.13 36.98 10.81
C GLU A 471 0.60 35.63 10.76
N TRP A 472 -0.07 34.60 10.26
CA TRP A 472 0.52 33.27 10.15
C TRP A 472 1.53 33.18 9.00
N LYS A 473 1.31 33.92 7.90
CA LYS A 473 2.33 34.09 6.85
C LYS A 473 3.60 34.73 7.41
N ASP A 474 3.46 35.78 8.21
CA ASP A 474 4.59 36.49 8.79
C ASP A 474 5.40 35.59 9.73
N ARG A 475 4.74 34.72 10.51
CA ARG A 475 5.39 33.68 11.33
C ARG A 475 6.17 32.68 10.48
N ALA A 476 5.61 32.22 9.36
CA ALA A 476 6.31 31.30 8.45
C ALA A 476 7.56 31.96 7.83
N ILE A 477 7.44 33.21 7.39
CA ILE A 477 8.57 34.00 6.87
C ILE A 477 9.63 34.21 7.95
N HIS A 478 9.22 34.41 9.21
CA HIS A 478 10.13 34.49 10.34
C HIS A 478 10.92 33.19 10.53
N GLN A 479 10.27 32.02 10.51
CA GLN A 479 10.94 30.72 10.63
C GLN A 479 11.97 30.49 9.51
N ILE A 480 11.61 30.76 8.24
CA ILE A 480 12.53 30.71 7.10
C ILE A 480 13.77 31.59 7.36
N LYS A 481 13.52 32.84 7.79
CA LYS A 481 14.57 33.83 8.01
C LYS A 481 15.54 33.40 9.12
N ILE A 482 15.04 33.02 10.29
CA ILE A 482 15.91 32.72 11.43
C ILE A 482 16.77 31.47 11.19
N GLN A 483 16.23 30.45 10.50
CA GLN A 483 16.99 29.26 10.16
C GLN A 483 18.06 29.55 9.10
N MET A 484 17.73 30.36 8.08
CA MET A 484 18.72 30.79 7.08
C MET A 484 19.83 31.65 7.71
N ASP A 485 19.46 32.57 8.60
CA ASP A 485 20.41 33.39 9.36
C ASP A 485 21.37 32.51 10.17
N HIS A 486 20.85 31.51 10.89
CA HIS A 486 21.66 30.55 11.63
C HIS A 486 22.68 29.84 10.72
N ILE A 487 22.24 29.33 9.55
CA ILE A 487 23.13 28.63 8.61
C ILE A 487 24.21 29.57 8.06
N MET A 488 23.86 30.81 7.73
CA MET A 488 24.83 31.79 7.21
C MET A 488 25.85 32.23 8.25
N ASP A 489 25.40 32.54 9.47
CA ASP A 489 26.24 33.00 10.57
C ASP A 489 27.22 31.91 11.02
N ASN A 490 26.83 30.64 10.83
CA ASN A 490 27.66 29.47 11.11
C ASN A 490 28.40 28.93 9.88
N ASN A 491 28.71 29.78 8.89
CA ASN A 491 29.56 29.43 7.74
C ASN A 491 29.02 28.22 6.93
N TRP A 492 27.71 28.23 6.65
CA TRP A 492 26.99 27.20 5.88
C TRP A 492 26.86 25.85 6.60
N TYR A 493 26.83 25.88 7.93
CA TYR A 493 26.59 24.72 8.77
C TYR A 493 25.37 24.96 9.65
N LEU A 494 24.64 23.89 9.93
CA LEU A 494 23.69 23.86 11.04
C LEU A 494 24.49 23.47 12.30
N VAL A 495 24.69 24.42 13.21
CA VAL A 495 25.55 24.26 14.40
C VAL A 495 24.69 24.04 15.64
N ASP A 496 24.97 22.96 16.36
CA ASP A 496 24.19 22.48 17.50
C ASP A 496 24.65 23.11 18.84
N TRP A 497 24.01 22.72 19.94
CA TRP A 497 24.19 23.30 21.29
C TRP A 497 25.64 23.27 21.81
N ASN A 498 26.47 22.40 21.25
CA ASN A 498 27.89 22.25 21.61
C ASN A 498 28.82 23.14 20.78
N GLY A 499 28.29 23.96 19.87
CA GLY A 499 29.07 24.83 18.99
C GLY A 499 29.69 24.11 17.78
N GLU A 500 29.36 22.83 17.57
CA GLU A 500 29.86 22.04 16.44
C GLU A 500 28.78 21.83 15.37
N PRO A 501 29.16 21.69 14.08
CA PRO A 501 28.23 21.31 13.03
C PRO A 501 27.56 19.96 13.31
N THR A 502 26.26 19.88 13.04
CA THR A 502 25.52 18.61 12.96
C THR A 502 26.15 17.70 11.89
N ALA A 503 25.89 16.39 11.94
CA ALA A 503 26.52 15.44 11.02
C ALA A 503 26.18 15.70 9.55
N TRP A 504 24.90 16.01 9.27
CA TRP A 504 24.35 16.12 7.92
C TRP A 504 23.97 17.53 7.50
N GLY A 505 23.73 18.47 8.43
CA GLY A 505 23.45 19.87 8.14
C GLY A 505 24.69 20.64 7.70
N LYS A 506 25.26 20.29 6.53
CA LYS A 506 26.54 20.80 6.02
C LYS A 506 26.43 21.21 4.55
N TRP A 507 26.50 22.52 4.31
CA TRP A 507 26.48 23.12 2.97
C TRP A 507 27.71 23.96 2.68
N ASN A 508 28.78 23.78 3.46
CA ASN A 508 30.02 24.53 3.28
C ASN A 508 30.76 24.10 2.01
N PRO A 509 31.34 25.05 1.24
CA PRO A 509 32.10 24.73 0.03
C PRO A 509 33.20 23.70 0.21
N LYS A 510 33.90 23.67 1.35
CA LYS A 510 34.95 22.68 1.61
C LYS A 510 34.38 21.27 1.71
N TYR A 511 33.21 21.12 2.30
CA TYR A 511 32.53 19.83 2.44
C TYR A 511 31.91 19.41 1.11
N VAL A 512 31.01 20.22 0.55
CA VAL A 512 30.23 19.88 -0.66
C VAL A 512 31.14 19.60 -1.87
N ASN A 513 32.19 20.41 -2.09
CA ASN A 513 33.10 20.21 -3.22
C ASN A 513 34.22 19.21 -2.94
N SER A 514 34.29 18.62 -1.73
CA SER A 514 35.19 17.48 -1.48
C SER A 514 34.69 16.20 -2.13
N PHE A 515 33.38 16.10 -2.36
CA PHE A 515 32.78 14.96 -3.04
C PHE A 515 33.06 14.99 -4.55
N PRO A 516 33.36 13.83 -5.17
CA PRO A 516 33.34 13.67 -6.61
C PRO A 516 31.98 14.08 -7.21
N ILE A 517 31.97 14.51 -8.47
CA ILE A 517 30.76 15.00 -9.14
C ILE A 517 29.66 13.93 -9.31
N ASN A 518 30.05 12.65 -9.23
CA ASN A 518 29.16 11.49 -9.32
C ASN A 518 28.53 11.08 -7.98
N VAL A 519 29.00 11.63 -6.85
CA VAL A 519 28.38 11.39 -5.53
C VAL A 519 27.19 12.32 -5.37
N GLY A 520 26.02 11.75 -5.08
CA GLY A 520 24.72 12.46 -5.04
C GLY A 520 24.72 13.69 -4.14
N ASP A 521 25.36 13.60 -2.97
CA ASP A 521 25.48 14.68 -1.98
C ASP A 521 26.01 16.00 -2.54
N ARG A 522 26.92 15.97 -3.51
CA ARG A 522 27.48 17.20 -4.08
C ARG A 522 26.40 18.01 -4.79
N ARG A 523 25.60 17.33 -5.60
CA ARG A 523 24.47 17.93 -6.32
C ARG A 523 23.38 18.31 -5.31
N LEU A 524 23.03 17.41 -4.39
CA LEU A 524 21.94 17.60 -3.44
C LEU A 524 22.16 18.81 -2.55
N ASN A 525 23.31 18.86 -1.87
CA ASN A 525 23.62 19.95 -0.95
C ASN A 525 23.74 21.30 -1.68
N SER A 526 24.19 21.30 -2.95
CA SER A 526 24.20 22.51 -3.76
C SER A 526 22.77 22.98 -4.09
N THR A 527 21.88 22.06 -4.48
CA THR A 527 20.46 22.36 -4.74
C THR A 527 19.75 22.88 -3.49
N LEU A 528 19.94 22.23 -2.34
CA LEU A 528 19.32 22.61 -1.06
C LEU A 528 19.68 24.04 -0.67
N ILE A 529 20.97 24.36 -0.54
CA ILE A 529 21.37 25.69 -0.04
C ILE A 529 21.01 26.82 -0.99
N LEU A 530 21.04 26.58 -2.31
CA LEU A 530 20.59 27.56 -3.29
C LEU A 530 19.08 27.80 -3.17
N SER A 531 18.29 26.73 -3.04
CA SER A 531 16.85 26.82 -2.82
C SER A 531 16.50 27.54 -1.52
N PHE A 532 17.20 27.26 -0.41
CA PHE A 532 16.98 27.93 0.87
C PHE A 532 17.24 29.45 0.76
N LEU A 533 18.32 29.85 0.10
CA LEU A 533 18.65 31.26 -0.11
C LEU A 533 17.68 31.96 -1.07
N GLN A 534 17.27 31.28 -2.15
CA GLN A 534 16.27 31.77 -3.09
C GLN A 534 14.93 32.00 -2.39
N THR A 535 14.46 31.02 -1.62
CA THR A 535 13.24 31.09 -0.82
C THR A 535 13.30 32.24 0.18
N THR A 536 14.39 32.33 0.95
CA THR A 536 14.53 33.39 1.95
C THR A 536 14.53 34.77 1.29
N TYR A 537 15.25 34.95 0.18
CA TYR A 537 15.21 36.19 -0.59
C TYR A 537 13.82 36.46 -1.18
N HIS A 538 13.11 35.44 -1.66
CA HIS A 538 11.78 35.58 -2.25
C HIS A 538 10.81 36.25 -1.27
N PHE A 539 10.77 35.79 -0.01
CA PHE A 539 9.83 36.32 0.97
C PHE A 539 10.34 37.58 1.69
N THR A 540 11.63 37.67 2.01
CA THR A 540 12.17 38.80 2.80
C THR A 540 12.59 40.00 1.96
N LYS A 541 12.91 39.79 0.67
CA LYS A 541 13.57 40.75 -0.22
C LYS A 541 14.89 41.32 0.32
N ASP A 542 15.50 40.68 1.34
CA ASP A 542 16.79 41.10 1.88
C ASP A 542 17.93 40.65 0.94
N GLU A 543 18.58 41.64 0.34
CA GLU A 543 19.66 41.45 -0.63
C GLU A 543 20.86 40.64 -0.09
N LYS A 544 21.02 40.50 1.23
CA LYS A 544 22.11 39.69 1.79
C LYS A 544 22.01 38.22 1.35
N TYR A 545 20.82 37.64 1.25
CA TYR A 545 20.62 36.24 0.85
C TYR A 545 20.94 36.01 -0.63
N LYS A 546 20.48 36.92 -1.50
CA LYS A 546 20.83 36.89 -2.93
C LYS A 546 22.33 37.04 -3.16
N LYS A 547 22.99 37.98 -2.44
CA LYS A 547 24.46 38.14 -2.50
C LYS A 547 25.19 36.89 -2.02
N ALA A 548 24.69 36.25 -0.97
CA ALA A 548 25.18 34.96 -0.47
C ALA A 548 25.10 33.86 -1.53
N ALA A 549 23.94 33.68 -2.17
CA ALA A 549 23.75 32.69 -3.23
C ALA A 549 24.68 32.96 -4.42
N LEU A 550 24.74 34.21 -4.89
CA LEU A 550 25.64 34.60 -5.99
C LEU A 550 27.12 34.37 -5.65
N LYS A 551 27.52 34.46 -4.38
CA LYS A 551 28.87 34.10 -3.92
C LYS A 551 29.11 32.60 -4.06
N LEU A 552 28.18 31.75 -3.62
CA LEU A 552 28.26 30.29 -3.77
C LEU A 552 28.34 29.87 -5.24
N ILE A 553 27.49 30.46 -6.08
CA ILE A 553 27.47 30.24 -7.52
C ILE A 553 28.81 30.62 -8.16
N LYS A 554 29.24 31.89 -8.01
CA LYS A 554 30.39 32.42 -8.77
C LYS A 554 31.75 31.94 -8.26
N ARG A 555 31.89 31.69 -6.96
CA ARG A 555 33.20 31.33 -6.37
C ARG A 555 33.39 29.83 -6.19
N TYR A 556 32.31 29.08 -6.01
CA TYR A 556 32.38 27.67 -5.62
C TYR A 556 31.61 26.72 -6.56
N GLY A 557 31.01 27.23 -7.64
CA GLY A 557 30.40 26.40 -8.68
C GLY A 557 29.10 25.71 -8.26
N TYR A 558 28.35 26.27 -7.31
CA TYR A 558 27.15 25.62 -6.77
C TYR A 558 26.03 25.47 -7.81
N ASP A 559 25.89 26.45 -8.72
CA ASP A 559 24.90 26.40 -9.81
C ASP A 559 25.21 25.25 -10.78
N GLU A 560 26.49 25.04 -11.11
CA GLU A 560 26.94 23.94 -11.95
C GLU A 560 26.71 22.58 -11.26
N ASN A 561 27.00 22.51 -9.96
CA ASN A 561 26.71 21.30 -9.18
C ASN A 561 25.22 20.97 -9.17
N ALA A 562 24.36 21.96 -8.89
CA ALA A 562 22.91 21.78 -8.76
C ALA A 562 22.24 21.48 -10.10
N ASN A 563 22.73 22.07 -11.21
CA ASN A 563 22.21 21.87 -12.55
C ASN A 563 22.71 20.60 -13.25
N ARG A 564 23.58 19.83 -12.60
CA ARG A 564 24.10 18.59 -13.18
C ARG A 564 22.98 17.56 -13.39
N PRO A 565 22.93 16.86 -14.54
CA PRO A 565 21.93 15.81 -14.76
C PRO A 565 22.04 14.70 -13.72
N ALA A 566 20.89 14.21 -13.23
CA ALA A 566 20.84 13.14 -12.23
C ALA A 566 21.47 11.83 -12.73
N THR A 567 21.53 11.62 -14.06
CA THR A 567 22.23 10.48 -14.69
C THR A 567 23.74 10.48 -14.45
N THR A 568 24.30 11.55 -13.89
CA THR A 568 25.72 11.57 -13.47
C THR A 568 25.94 10.87 -12.13
N ILE A 569 24.89 10.72 -11.32
CA ILE A 569 24.99 10.08 -10.00
C ILE A 569 25.26 8.59 -10.19
N GLY A 570 26.26 8.05 -9.49
CA GLY A 570 26.65 6.65 -9.61
C GLY A 570 27.71 6.23 -8.60
N PHE A 571 28.07 4.95 -8.65
CA PHE A 571 29.08 4.38 -7.77
C PHE A 571 30.46 5.01 -7.96
N VAL A 572 31.11 5.36 -6.85
CA VAL A 572 32.49 5.83 -6.81
C VAL A 572 33.28 5.02 -5.78
N GLU A 573 34.36 4.38 -6.24
CA GLU A 573 35.22 3.57 -5.36
C GLU A 573 35.76 4.39 -4.19
N GLY A 574 35.61 3.86 -2.97
CA GLY A 574 36.05 4.51 -1.74
C GLY A 574 35.18 5.68 -1.26
N GLN A 575 33.98 5.87 -1.83
CA GLN A 575 32.99 6.84 -1.36
C GLN A 575 31.76 6.12 -0.79
N ASP A 576 31.65 6.09 0.54
CA ASP A 576 30.56 5.38 1.25
C ASP A 576 29.16 5.90 0.88
N LEU A 577 29.03 7.19 0.54
CA LEU A 577 27.77 7.83 0.11
C LEU A 577 27.40 7.53 -1.35
N SER A 578 28.07 6.57 -1.98
CA SER A 578 27.81 6.14 -3.36
C SER A 578 27.78 4.64 -3.52
N ASP A 579 27.57 3.87 -2.45
CA ASP A 579 27.44 2.42 -2.51
C ASP A 579 26.15 1.97 -3.24
N ARG A 580 25.11 2.80 -3.19
CA ARG A 580 23.83 2.65 -3.88
C ARG A 580 23.16 4.01 -4.10
N TRP A 581 22.10 4.01 -4.89
CA TRP A 581 21.17 5.12 -4.99
C TRP A 581 20.48 5.32 -3.64
N ASN A 582 20.62 6.52 -3.07
CA ASN A 582 20.00 6.87 -1.81
C ASN A 582 18.61 7.45 -2.04
N HIS A 583 17.58 6.61 -1.93
CA HIS A 583 16.18 7.02 -2.11
C HIS A 583 15.71 8.11 -1.15
N SER A 584 16.36 8.28 0.01
CA SER A 584 16.04 9.39 0.93
C SER A 584 16.49 10.74 0.38
N ASP A 585 17.53 10.77 -0.45
CA ASP A 585 17.98 12.00 -1.11
C ASP A 585 16.94 12.47 -2.14
N ASP A 586 16.23 11.55 -2.80
CA ASP A 586 15.17 11.90 -3.75
C ASP A 586 14.04 12.66 -3.04
N GLU A 587 13.66 12.24 -1.84
CA GLU A 587 12.67 12.97 -1.03
C GLU A 587 13.10 14.41 -0.77
N MET A 588 14.37 14.62 -0.41
CA MET A 588 14.92 15.95 -0.22
C MET A 588 14.97 16.75 -1.53
N TYR A 589 15.33 16.12 -2.65
CA TYR A 589 15.31 16.75 -3.96
C TYR A 589 13.90 17.23 -4.30
N PHE A 590 12.92 16.33 -4.33
CA PHE A 590 11.56 16.62 -4.75
C PHE A 590 10.82 17.60 -3.83
N LEU A 591 11.02 17.56 -2.52
CA LEU A 591 10.45 18.60 -1.64
C LEU A 591 11.04 19.99 -1.94
N THR A 592 12.26 20.05 -2.45
CA THR A 592 12.97 21.32 -2.72
C THR A 592 12.69 21.90 -4.11
N ILE A 593 12.31 21.08 -5.09
CA ILE A 593 12.20 21.52 -6.50
C ILE A 593 11.22 22.68 -6.74
N PRO A 594 10.05 22.79 -6.06
CA PRO A 594 9.15 23.91 -6.32
C PRO A 594 9.83 25.26 -6.04
N SER A 595 10.51 25.36 -4.91
CA SER A 595 11.24 26.59 -4.53
C SER A 595 12.48 26.81 -5.41
N PHE A 596 13.24 25.74 -5.70
CA PHE A 596 14.46 25.83 -6.50
C PHE A 596 14.22 26.36 -7.91
N VAL A 597 13.12 25.93 -8.54
CA VAL A 597 12.72 26.39 -9.88
C VAL A 597 12.01 27.74 -9.79
N ASN A 598 10.91 27.84 -9.02
CA ASN A 598 10.01 28.99 -9.06
C ASN A 598 10.61 30.27 -8.45
N TYR A 599 11.57 30.15 -7.54
CA TYR A 599 12.24 31.30 -6.91
C TYR A 599 13.63 31.62 -7.48
N SER A 600 13.96 31.05 -8.64
CA SER A 600 15.20 31.36 -9.37
C SER A 600 15.38 32.87 -9.57
N PHE A 601 16.62 33.38 -9.47
CA PHE A 601 16.86 34.82 -9.56
C PHE A 601 16.72 35.37 -10.98
N THR A 602 16.87 34.52 -11.99
CA THR A 602 16.71 34.87 -13.41
C THR A 602 15.95 33.78 -14.15
N GLU A 603 15.37 34.16 -15.29
CA GLU A 603 14.67 33.23 -16.18
C GLU A 603 15.60 32.17 -16.79
N GLU A 604 16.86 32.53 -17.04
CA GLU A 604 17.87 31.57 -17.51
C GLU A 604 18.17 30.51 -16.45
N GLN A 605 18.34 30.93 -15.18
CA GLN A 605 18.51 29.99 -14.07
C GLN A 605 17.29 29.09 -13.90
N ARG A 606 16.08 29.65 -13.98
CA ARG A 606 14.84 28.88 -13.90
C ARG A 606 14.79 27.74 -14.93
N LYS A 607 15.17 28.03 -16.18
CA LYS A 607 15.22 27.03 -17.26
C LYS A 607 16.25 25.94 -16.98
N ASN A 608 17.45 26.30 -16.53
CA ASN A 608 18.49 25.34 -16.20
C ASN A 608 18.07 24.44 -15.01
N HIS A 609 17.52 25.04 -13.96
CA HIS A 609 17.01 24.31 -12.80
C HIS A 609 15.91 23.33 -13.22
N PHE A 610 14.98 23.77 -14.06
CA PHE A 610 13.91 22.91 -14.58
C PHE A 610 14.45 21.69 -15.33
N GLU A 611 15.44 21.86 -16.23
CA GLU A 611 16.05 20.72 -16.94
C GLU A 611 16.78 19.76 -15.99
N ALA A 612 17.44 20.29 -14.96
CA ALA A 612 18.10 19.47 -13.94
C ALA A 612 17.09 18.67 -13.10
N VAL A 613 15.96 19.27 -12.74
CA VAL A 613 14.84 18.63 -12.04
C VAL A 613 14.21 17.55 -12.92
N LYS A 614 13.92 17.87 -14.19
CA LYS A 614 13.37 16.93 -15.17
C LYS A 614 14.28 15.71 -15.34
N SER A 615 15.59 15.89 -15.40
CA SER A 615 16.53 14.77 -15.50
C SER A 615 16.46 13.79 -14.31
N HIS A 616 16.08 14.29 -13.14
CA HIS A 616 15.92 13.48 -11.94
C HIS A 616 14.54 12.81 -11.90
N TRP A 617 13.49 13.58 -12.25
CA TRP A 617 12.16 13.02 -12.47
C TRP A 617 12.21 11.86 -13.47
N ASP A 618 12.87 12.01 -14.63
CA ASP A 618 13.01 10.97 -15.65
C ASP A 618 13.60 9.65 -15.11
N ILE A 619 14.50 9.70 -14.12
CA ILE A 619 15.02 8.50 -13.44
C ILE A 619 13.93 7.90 -12.54
N GLU A 620 13.27 8.73 -11.73
CA GLU A 620 12.32 8.28 -10.70
C GLU A 620 10.93 7.86 -11.24
N ARG A 621 10.64 8.08 -12.53
CA ARG A 621 9.37 7.67 -13.17
C ARG A 621 9.01 6.19 -12.95
N SER A 622 10.00 5.30 -12.91
CA SER A 622 9.79 3.86 -12.72
C SER A 622 9.21 3.49 -11.36
N GLU A 623 9.22 4.40 -10.38
CA GLU A 623 8.62 4.19 -9.06
C GLU A 623 7.11 4.43 -9.05
N LYS A 624 6.58 5.11 -10.09
CA LYS A 624 5.17 5.53 -10.16
C LYS A 624 4.74 6.32 -8.93
N ASN A 625 5.64 7.12 -8.37
CA ASN A 625 5.40 7.85 -7.13
C ASN A 625 4.57 9.12 -7.41
N PRO A 626 3.34 9.23 -6.90
CA PRO A 626 2.46 10.35 -7.19
C PRO A 626 3.03 11.68 -6.66
N LEU A 627 3.74 11.68 -5.53
CA LEU A 627 4.28 12.91 -4.95
C LEU A 627 5.34 13.54 -5.86
N TRP A 628 6.25 12.74 -6.40
CA TRP A 628 7.30 13.20 -7.33
C TRP A 628 6.70 13.81 -8.59
N ASN A 629 5.68 13.15 -9.14
CA ASN A 629 4.96 13.61 -10.33
C ASN A 629 4.26 14.96 -10.09
N TYR A 630 3.56 15.11 -8.97
CA TYR A 630 2.82 16.34 -8.68
C TYR A 630 3.74 17.49 -8.26
N LEU A 631 4.82 17.24 -7.51
CA LEU A 631 5.81 18.28 -7.22
C LEU A 631 6.54 18.73 -8.50
N PHE A 632 6.78 17.81 -9.45
CA PHE A 632 7.30 18.17 -10.77
C PHE A 632 6.30 19.02 -11.57
N ALA A 633 5.01 18.69 -11.54
CA ALA A 633 3.95 19.50 -12.14
C ALA A 633 3.96 20.95 -11.63
N LEU A 634 4.15 21.14 -10.31
CA LEU A 634 4.22 22.47 -9.66
C LEU A 634 5.46 23.30 -10.09
N THR A 635 6.42 22.71 -10.80
CA THR A 635 7.55 23.44 -11.43
C THR A 635 7.30 23.80 -12.90
N GLY A 636 6.17 23.40 -13.48
CA GLY A 636 5.84 23.57 -14.90
C GLY A 636 5.98 22.30 -15.75
N GLY A 637 6.06 21.11 -15.13
CA GLY A 637 6.06 19.83 -15.86
C GLY A 637 4.67 19.51 -16.44
N GLU A 638 4.58 19.24 -17.74
CA GLU A 638 3.31 18.97 -18.41
C GLU A 638 2.97 17.46 -18.52
N ASN A 639 3.99 16.62 -18.71
CA ASN A 639 3.85 15.16 -18.80
C ASN A 639 4.23 14.54 -17.46
N ILE A 640 3.24 14.11 -16.67
CA ILE A 640 3.42 13.77 -15.25
C ILE A 640 2.87 12.39 -14.87
N ASP A 641 2.72 11.48 -15.85
CA ASP A 641 2.28 10.09 -15.64
C ASP A 641 1.03 9.99 -14.72
N SER A 642 -0.03 10.75 -15.04
CA SER A 642 -1.19 10.93 -14.13
C SER A 642 -1.92 9.62 -13.84
N GLU A 643 -2.01 8.72 -14.83
CA GLU A 643 -2.64 7.40 -14.64
C GLU A 643 -1.85 6.48 -13.72
N GLU A 644 -0.51 6.55 -13.77
CA GLU A 644 0.36 5.79 -12.85
C GLU A 644 0.26 6.31 -11.42
N SER A 645 0.13 7.63 -11.29
CA SER A 645 -0.11 8.29 -10.01
C SER A 645 -1.48 7.89 -9.43
N ALA A 646 -2.52 7.86 -10.26
CA ALA A 646 -3.85 7.42 -9.86
C ALA A 646 -3.88 5.92 -9.52
N TRP A 647 -3.18 5.08 -10.29
CA TRP A 647 -2.97 3.67 -9.97
C TRP A 647 -2.33 3.51 -8.60
N ASN A 648 -1.23 4.20 -8.31
CA ASN A 648 -0.54 4.13 -7.01
C ASN A 648 -1.48 4.49 -5.84
N LEU A 649 -2.30 5.54 -5.99
CA LEU A 649 -3.28 5.92 -4.97
C LEU A 649 -4.43 4.90 -4.84
N ARG A 650 -4.87 4.26 -5.93
CA ARG A 650 -5.87 3.17 -5.87
C ARG A 650 -5.33 1.95 -5.13
N GLU A 651 -4.10 1.53 -5.44
CA GLU A 651 -3.46 0.35 -4.82
C GLU A 651 -2.89 0.63 -3.41
N PHE A 652 -2.97 1.85 -2.88
CA PHE A 652 -2.50 2.14 -1.52
C PHE A 652 -3.38 1.39 -0.49
N PRO A 653 -2.85 0.55 0.40
CA PRO A 653 -3.71 -0.32 1.21
C PRO A 653 -4.55 0.47 2.23
N MET A 654 -5.78 0.01 2.47
CA MET A 654 -6.67 0.59 3.50
C MET A 654 -6.22 0.26 4.94
N ASP A 655 -5.45 -0.83 5.11
CA ASP A 655 -4.80 -1.24 6.34
C ASP A 655 -3.37 -0.69 6.39
N LEU A 656 -3.08 0.13 7.41
CA LEU A 656 -1.83 0.86 7.57
C LEU A 656 -0.81 0.17 8.49
N ILE A 657 -1.15 -1.00 9.02
CA ILE A 657 -0.23 -1.79 9.84
C ILE A 657 0.90 -2.34 8.96
N ASP A 658 2.13 -2.28 9.47
CA ASP A 658 3.34 -2.76 8.81
C ASP A 658 3.44 -4.30 8.83
N TRP A 659 2.44 -4.99 8.28
CA TRP A 659 2.37 -6.44 8.25
C TRP A 659 3.59 -7.06 7.57
N LYS A 660 4.00 -8.23 8.06
CA LYS A 660 5.09 -9.00 7.47
C LYS A 660 4.70 -9.51 6.07
N ILE A 661 5.45 -9.11 5.05
CA ILE A 661 5.21 -9.47 3.65
C ILE A 661 6.47 -10.07 3.04
N ASP A 662 6.26 -11.11 2.23
CA ASP A 662 7.28 -11.81 1.45
C ASP A 662 6.76 -12.04 0.03
N ASN A 663 7.44 -11.44 -0.94
CA ASN A 663 7.24 -11.58 -2.37
C ASN A 663 8.38 -12.34 -3.05
N SER A 664 9.37 -12.85 -2.31
CA SER A 664 10.56 -13.50 -2.88
C SER A 664 10.26 -14.80 -3.63
N HIS A 665 9.12 -15.44 -3.29
CA HIS A 665 8.61 -16.67 -3.88
C HIS A 665 7.78 -16.47 -5.16
N ARG A 666 7.37 -15.24 -5.46
CA ARG A 666 6.52 -14.91 -6.61
C ARG A 666 7.19 -15.32 -7.91
N LYS A 667 6.56 -16.23 -8.67
CA LYS A 667 7.09 -16.74 -9.96
C LYS A 667 6.51 -16.03 -11.17
N ASP A 668 5.48 -15.23 -10.97
CA ASP A 668 4.87 -14.34 -11.97
C ASP A 668 5.70 -13.09 -12.24
N LEU A 669 6.55 -12.69 -11.28
CA LEU A 669 7.42 -11.52 -11.38
C LEU A 669 8.74 -11.83 -12.09
N THR A 670 9.23 -10.87 -12.88
CA THR A 670 10.54 -10.94 -13.52
C THR A 670 11.61 -10.30 -12.64
N LYS A 671 12.51 -11.11 -12.08
CA LYS A 671 13.69 -10.61 -11.34
C LYS A 671 14.68 -9.96 -12.30
N ILE A 672 15.33 -8.89 -11.84
CA ILE A 672 16.40 -8.21 -12.58
C ILE A 672 17.74 -8.32 -11.84
N GLU A 673 18.84 -8.10 -12.55
CA GLU A 673 20.17 -8.10 -11.97
C GLU A 673 20.35 -6.99 -10.92
N PRO A 674 21.21 -7.22 -9.90
CA PRO A 674 21.58 -6.18 -8.95
C PRO A 674 22.02 -4.91 -9.66
N ASN A 675 21.48 -3.78 -9.22
CA ASN A 675 21.67 -2.48 -9.86
C ASN A 675 21.81 -1.39 -8.80
N PHE A 676 22.28 -0.22 -9.22
CA PHE A 676 22.54 0.91 -8.34
C PHE A 676 21.29 1.36 -7.55
N ARG A 677 20.08 1.16 -8.08
CA ARG A 677 18.80 1.53 -7.43
C ARG A 677 18.29 0.53 -6.41
N SER A 678 18.95 -0.62 -6.26
CA SER A 678 18.46 -1.73 -5.44
C SER A 678 17.07 -2.25 -5.86
N GLN A 679 16.70 -2.05 -7.14
CA GLN A 679 15.46 -2.59 -7.71
C GLN A 679 15.59 -4.10 -7.91
N THR A 680 14.59 -4.88 -7.48
CA THR A 680 14.64 -6.36 -7.52
C THR A 680 13.78 -6.99 -8.60
N TYR A 681 12.70 -6.32 -9.02
CA TYR A 681 11.81 -6.77 -10.10
C TYR A 681 11.75 -5.73 -11.21
N SER A 682 11.41 -6.15 -12.43
CA SER A 682 11.34 -5.26 -13.60
C SER A 682 10.26 -4.18 -13.50
N GLU A 683 9.38 -4.26 -12.50
CA GLU A 683 8.30 -3.31 -12.23
C GLU A 683 8.13 -3.09 -10.72
N VAL A 684 7.53 -1.95 -10.36
CA VAL A 684 7.08 -1.68 -9.00
C VAL A 684 5.79 -2.46 -8.72
N LEU A 685 5.70 -3.07 -7.54
CA LEU A 685 4.53 -3.84 -7.13
C LEU A 685 3.42 -2.91 -6.61
N PRO A 686 2.14 -3.31 -6.70
CA PRO A 686 1.03 -2.63 -6.03
C PRO A 686 1.32 -2.34 -4.56
N GLY A 687 0.82 -1.20 -4.04
CA GLY A 687 1.04 -0.75 -2.66
C GLY A 687 0.58 -1.76 -1.60
N ASP A 688 -0.53 -2.40 -1.89
CA ASP A 688 -1.22 -3.40 -1.09
C ASP A 688 -0.66 -4.82 -1.20
N GLU A 689 0.24 -5.07 -2.15
CA GLU A 689 1.01 -6.33 -2.28
C GLU A 689 2.41 -6.27 -1.64
N ARG A 690 2.89 -5.11 -1.18
CA ARG A 690 4.25 -4.92 -0.64
C ARG A 690 4.24 -4.33 0.77
N VAL A 691 5.37 -4.42 1.47
CA VAL A 691 5.52 -3.79 2.80
C VAL A 691 5.26 -2.28 2.70
N LEU A 692 4.59 -1.72 3.71
CA LEU A 692 4.37 -0.27 3.75
C LEU A 692 5.68 0.46 3.95
N HIS A 693 5.79 1.62 3.30
CA HIS A 693 6.95 2.48 3.39
C HIS A 693 6.54 3.92 3.07
N LYS A 694 7.43 4.86 3.38
CA LYS A 694 7.30 6.28 3.03
C LYS A 694 7.61 6.52 1.55
N HIS A 695 7.71 7.76 1.10
CA HIS A 695 7.85 8.06 -0.33
C HIS A 695 9.15 7.56 -0.98
N ASN A 696 10.16 7.19 -0.19
CA ASN A 696 11.49 6.74 -0.63
C ASN A 696 11.69 5.21 -0.64
N GLY A 697 10.61 4.42 -0.66
CA GLY A 697 10.69 2.98 -0.44
C GLY A 697 10.23 2.11 -1.61
N ALA A 698 10.10 2.64 -2.83
CA ALA A 698 9.30 2.01 -3.89
C ALA A 698 9.68 0.55 -4.21
N TYR A 699 10.96 0.22 -4.11
CA TYR A 699 11.48 -1.13 -4.40
C TYR A 699 11.59 -2.05 -3.18
N ARG A 700 11.10 -1.61 -2.01
CA ARG A 700 11.03 -2.43 -0.80
C ARG A 700 9.85 -3.40 -0.90
N ASN A 701 10.10 -4.57 -1.47
CA ASN A 701 9.06 -5.58 -1.74
C ASN A 701 8.79 -6.55 -0.57
N ASN A 702 9.67 -6.58 0.43
CA ASN A 702 9.64 -7.52 1.55
C ASN A 702 9.97 -6.80 2.86
N GLY A 703 9.42 -7.26 3.98
CA GLY A 703 9.68 -6.70 5.30
C GLY A 703 8.46 -6.70 6.19
N GLY A 704 8.43 -5.82 7.18
CA GLY A 704 7.32 -5.67 8.12
C GLY A 704 7.36 -6.68 9.27
N ASN A 705 6.77 -6.30 10.39
CA ASN A 705 6.74 -7.07 11.64
C ASN A 705 5.45 -6.83 12.45
N ALA A 706 4.52 -6.05 11.90
CA ALA A 706 3.26 -5.61 12.50
C ALA A 706 3.43 -4.84 13.82
N THR A 707 4.60 -4.26 14.11
CA THR A 707 4.83 -3.50 15.35
C THR A 707 4.56 -2.01 15.19
N GLN A 708 4.03 -1.55 14.04
CA GLN A 708 3.67 -0.15 13.85
C GLN A 708 2.49 -0.01 12.87
N GLU A 709 1.76 1.09 13.00
CA GLU A 709 0.87 1.64 11.99
C GLU A 709 1.50 2.91 11.39
N TYR A 710 1.59 2.99 10.06
CA TYR A 710 2.12 4.17 9.37
C TYR A 710 1.13 5.33 9.38
N ALA A 711 1.64 6.55 9.54
CA ALA A 711 0.81 7.75 9.49
C ALA A 711 0.20 7.97 8.08
N PRO A 712 -1.12 8.23 7.97
CA PRO A 712 -1.80 8.36 6.68
C PRO A 712 -1.38 9.54 5.79
N TYR A 713 -0.57 10.48 6.28
CA TYR A 713 -0.05 11.58 5.45
C TYR A 713 0.63 11.10 4.16
N ILE A 714 1.16 9.87 4.16
CA ILE A 714 1.77 9.21 3.00
C ILE A 714 0.78 9.12 1.82
N TYR A 715 -0.52 8.99 2.09
CA TYR A 715 -1.57 9.09 1.09
C TYR A 715 -2.09 10.52 0.92
N LEU A 716 -2.31 11.23 2.03
CA LEU A 716 -2.99 12.54 2.02
C LEU A 716 -2.18 13.59 1.27
N LEU A 717 -0.86 13.66 1.48
CA LEU A 717 0.00 14.62 0.81
C LEU A 717 -0.05 14.47 -0.73
N PRO A 718 0.23 13.30 -1.33
CA PRO A 718 0.17 13.16 -2.79
C PRO A 718 -1.24 13.40 -3.34
N TYR A 719 -2.29 12.93 -2.67
CA TYR A 719 -3.66 13.21 -3.12
C TYR A 719 -3.95 14.71 -3.20
N TRP A 720 -3.69 15.46 -2.11
CA TRP A 720 -3.98 16.89 -2.07
C TRP A 720 -3.03 17.71 -2.97
N ALA A 721 -1.76 17.31 -3.08
CA ALA A 721 -0.83 17.90 -4.05
C ALA A 721 -1.33 17.72 -5.49
N GLY A 722 -1.83 16.53 -5.85
CA GLY A 722 -2.41 16.26 -7.17
C GLY A 722 -3.67 17.06 -7.44
N ARG A 723 -4.54 17.24 -6.45
CA ARG A 723 -5.71 18.13 -6.53
C ARG A 723 -5.32 19.60 -6.71
N TYR A 724 -4.29 20.05 -5.99
CA TYR A 724 -3.79 21.43 -6.05
C TYR A 724 -3.08 21.73 -7.39
N ALA A 725 -2.32 20.77 -7.92
CA ALA A 725 -1.67 20.85 -9.23
C ALA A 725 -2.66 20.65 -10.41
N GLU A 726 -3.96 20.54 -10.15
CA GLU A 726 -5.02 20.23 -11.13
C GLU A 726 -4.81 18.90 -11.89
N ALA A 727 -3.91 18.05 -11.41
CA ALA A 727 -3.61 16.72 -11.97
C ALA A 727 -4.64 15.65 -11.55
N ILE A 728 -5.43 15.93 -10.51
CA ILE A 728 -6.58 15.13 -10.10
C ILE A 728 -7.81 16.05 -10.09
N SER A 729 -8.89 15.67 -10.77
CA SER A 729 -10.13 16.44 -10.75
C SER A 729 -10.81 16.39 -9.37
N ALA A 730 -11.80 17.25 -9.14
CA ALA A 730 -12.79 17.00 -8.09
C ALA A 730 -13.50 15.65 -8.33
N PRO A 731 -13.94 14.95 -7.27
CA PRO A 731 -14.67 13.69 -7.43
C PRO A 731 -15.95 13.92 -8.24
N LYS A 732 -16.18 13.09 -9.24
CA LYS A 732 -17.46 13.02 -9.96
C LYS A 732 -18.34 11.99 -9.28
N GLN A 733 -19.53 12.41 -8.87
CA GLN A 733 -20.56 11.54 -8.32
C GLN A 733 -21.19 10.65 -9.40
#